data_AF-A0A0S8JU90-F1
#
_entry.id   AF-A0A0S8JU90-F1
#
_cell.length_a   1.000
_cell.length_b   1.000
_cell.length_c   1.000
_cell.angle_alpha   90.00
_cell.angle_beta   90.00
_cell.angle_gamma   90.00
#
_symmetry.space_group_name_H-M   'P 1'
#
loop_
_entity.id
_entity.type
_entity.pdbx_description
1 polymer ?
#
loop_
_entity_poly.entity_id
_entity_poly.type
_entity_poly.pdbx_seq_one_letter_code
_entity_poly.pdbx_strand_id
1 'polypeptide(L)'
;MRKLLPISLLVLCTIIHVMGQSGFDPDAYSNYLKANQDLTYSQLHSLYPTDTYYQDRLYPVEPYHYEYFDSIVDAFGITEDELALLAKNKFVVTERLSYSNMVEPLDEIFHKDLPVLISTDFILKALHLSYDNILMDLERGILEPNLKEILSLMSGSYPDLASKYMDIEGLEAALEDVDIYITIALSLADSIRYDPLLASENQIDTLLQAIYDESVFSYPLFSDRNRLLDFSQFRPRGHYTAPDPWFSEYSLTNYFRAMMWLGRMEFYLTPPPAYPGPPWTKEQIRRMHLSAFLLQELLETSGALDILLENDGMIEFLVGESDNLTPWEYGRIIKDISGLNTADQLLSDEIYDPYYELVSTSLEAEQKILSCILYSDPFDPEPEELPVSYRLFGQRFIIDSYVFANVVYDRIIYQGAKVWRGLPNPLDAMFVLGNNNAGELLQPELEAYHYESQIDALRYLVESYDEDFWSKSLYNTWLQAIRELNPAEVEVGTPYFMKTVAWQHQKLNTQLASWAQLRHDNLLYAKQSYTWGIICSFPHSYVEPYPEFYRTIEKFCDAAYTYFSRNGVMGYPITSYFNNVRNIMQQLAGIAEKELRMEPLNQDEITFLKGMMREPDIICGAPPWAGWFLDLYYNIDKLIEEDDYVIADVHTQATDEGGNLIGKILHVGTGKVNLGIFLAGSPSDNYQPVAFVGPCMSYYEHITLDWDRKTDEWWSAMIQGGFPARPEWTNVYLANNKGGENTGGLRLKGALFDQKENTGIDQVTQGSLWIYPNPVYDHAMLHFNLSSNASVQVNAYDVMGRKINEIYNGKIMAGEHWIEWPAGNLKSGVYYVVLNAGKSGNVLKIIKQ
;
A
#
# COMPACT_ATOMS: atom_id res chain seq x y z
N MET A 1 55.06 2.09 -47.76
CA MET A 1 56.14 1.76 -46.79
C MET A 1 55.86 2.48 -45.47
N ARG A 2 56.35 1.96 -44.34
CA ARG A 2 56.05 2.42 -42.96
C ARG A 2 56.29 3.92 -42.68
N LYS A 3 55.31 4.57 -42.01
CA LYS A 3 55.35 5.31 -40.71
C LYS A 3 54.21 6.35 -40.69
N LEU A 4 53.35 6.50 -39.66
CA LEU A 4 53.51 6.65 -38.20
C LEU A 4 54.12 7.99 -37.75
N LEU A 5 53.27 8.88 -37.20
CA LEU A 5 53.31 9.54 -35.87
C LEU A 5 52.15 10.59 -35.78
N PRO A 6 51.77 11.14 -34.59
CA PRO A 6 50.36 11.35 -34.23
C PRO A 6 50.01 12.83 -33.95
N ILE A 7 49.21 13.10 -32.90
CA ILE A 7 48.69 14.39 -32.40
C ILE A 7 47.38 14.75 -33.14
N SER A 8 46.22 14.36 -32.61
CA SER A 8 45.45 14.97 -31.50
C SER A 8 44.73 16.26 -31.90
N LEU A 9 43.40 16.27 -31.75
CA LEU A 9 42.71 17.44 -31.21
C LEU A 9 41.47 17.01 -30.40
N LEU A 10 41.26 17.79 -29.35
CA LEU A 10 40.16 17.82 -28.41
C LEU A 10 38.78 17.71 -29.10
N VAL A 11 37.95 16.79 -28.60
CA VAL A 11 36.51 17.03 -28.57
C VAL A 11 36.26 17.97 -27.40
N LEU A 12 35.85 19.21 -27.68
CA LEU A 12 35.58 20.21 -26.65
C LEU A 12 34.10 20.13 -26.27
N CYS A 13 33.74 19.11 -25.49
CA CYS A 13 32.39 18.91 -24.98
C CYS A 13 32.04 19.95 -23.91
N THR A 14 31.34 21.01 -24.34
CA THR A 14 30.35 21.73 -23.53
C THR A 14 29.01 21.48 -24.23
N ILE A 15 28.20 20.48 -23.84
CA ILE A 15 27.60 20.30 -22.51
C ILE A 15 26.94 21.60 -22.05
N ILE A 16 25.86 21.97 -22.76
CA ILE A 16 24.60 22.29 -22.09
C ILE A 16 24.18 20.96 -21.46
N HIS A 17 24.26 20.73 -20.14
CA HIS A 17 23.50 21.39 -19.06
C HIS A 17 22.00 21.37 -19.33
N VAL A 18 21.45 20.15 -19.39
CA VAL A 18 20.08 19.88 -18.96
C VAL A 18 19.99 20.27 -17.47
N MET A 19 18.93 20.96 -17.09
CA MET A 19 18.50 21.13 -15.70
C MET A 19 17.10 20.53 -15.59
N GLY A 20 16.82 19.83 -14.50
CA GLY A 20 15.55 19.14 -14.27
C GLY A 20 15.19 19.08 -12.78
N GLN A 21 13.94 18.72 -12.50
CA GLN A 21 13.23 18.81 -11.21
C GLN A 21 13.16 20.22 -10.58
N SER A 22 12.04 20.50 -9.90
CA SER A 22 11.64 21.82 -9.41
C SER A 22 12.07 22.12 -7.96
N GLY A 23 12.90 21.26 -7.35
CA GLY A 23 13.32 21.38 -5.95
C GLY A 23 14.50 20.48 -5.57
N PHE A 24 14.60 19.29 -6.18
CA PHE A 24 15.87 18.56 -6.26
C PHE A 24 16.87 19.39 -7.05
N ASP A 25 17.93 19.84 -6.39
CA ASP A 25 19.09 20.44 -7.05
C ASP A 25 20.07 19.29 -7.39
N PRO A 26 20.28 18.94 -8.68
CA PRO A 26 21.20 17.88 -9.06
C PRO A 26 22.65 18.20 -8.71
N ASP A 27 23.03 19.47 -8.64
CA ASP A 27 24.33 19.88 -8.12
C ASP A 27 24.37 19.72 -6.60
N ALA A 28 23.31 20.01 -5.86
CA ALA A 28 23.26 19.72 -4.42
C ALA A 28 23.35 18.21 -4.13
N TYR A 29 22.62 17.36 -4.85
CA TYR A 29 22.72 15.90 -4.70
C TYR A 29 24.09 15.37 -5.16
N SER A 30 24.62 15.88 -6.27
CA SER A 30 25.98 15.52 -6.72
C SER A 30 27.05 16.01 -5.74
N ASN A 31 26.86 17.15 -5.09
CA ASN A 31 27.73 17.64 -4.02
C ASN A 31 27.56 16.86 -2.72
N TYR A 32 26.36 16.35 -2.42
CA TYR A 32 26.09 15.44 -1.30
C TYR A 32 26.77 14.08 -1.52
N LEU A 33 26.65 13.49 -2.71
CA LEU A 33 27.41 12.30 -3.11
C LEU A 33 28.93 12.53 -3.02
N LYS A 34 29.44 13.66 -3.51
CA LYS A 34 30.88 14.00 -3.41
C LYS A 34 31.34 14.24 -1.97
N ALA A 35 30.51 14.86 -1.13
CA ALA A 35 30.81 15.08 0.29
C ALA A 35 30.80 13.78 1.11
N ASN A 36 30.04 12.78 0.67
CA ASN A 36 29.83 11.51 1.36
C ASN A 36 30.38 10.28 0.60
N GLN A 37 31.20 10.44 -0.45
CA GLN A 37 31.60 9.29 -1.30
C GLN A 37 32.37 8.19 -0.53
N ASP A 38 33.10 8.59 0.51
CA ASP A 38 33.95 7.73 1.36
C ASP A 38 33.35 7.59 2.78
N LEU A 39 32.02 7.68 2.92
CA LEU A 39 31.33 7.73 4.22
C LEU A 39 31.53 6.45 5.04
N THR A 40 32.24 6.56 6.17
CA THR A 40 32.35 5.42 7.09
C THR A 40 31.05 5.20 7.85
N TYR A 41 30.78 3.95 8.25
CA TYR A 41 29.69 3.59 9.17
C TYR A 41 29.62 4.50 10.41
N SER A 42 30.76 4.90 10.97
CA SER A 42 30.84 5.85 12.09
C SER A 42 30.38 7.27 11.76
N GLN A 43 30.56 7.74 10.52
CA GLN A 43 30.06 9.04 10.08
C GLN A 43 28.56 8.95 9.75
N LEU A 44 28.12 7.91 9.03
CA LEU A 44 26.70 7.66 8.77
C LEU A 44 25.88 7.60 10.07
N HIS A 45 26.35 6.83 11.06
CA HIS A 45 25.73 6.74 12.38
C HIS A 45 25.89 8.03 13.25
N SER A 46 26.72 8.99 12.83
CA SER A 46 26.78 10.32 13.46
C SER A 46 25.82 11.33 12.80
N LEU A 47 25.39 11.08 11.55
CA LEU A 47 24.31 11.80 10.89
C LEU A 47 22.94 11.28 11.37
N TYR A 48 22.84 9.97 11.58
CA TYR A 48 21.65 9.26 12.07
C TYR A 48 21.97 8.52 13.40
N PRO A 49 22.00 9.26 14.53
CA PRO A 49 22.29 8.69 15.84
C PRO A 49 21.06 7.95 16.40
N THR A 50 21.19 6.65 16.63
CA THR A 50 20.12 5.85 17.24
C THR A 50 20.05 6.08 18.76
N ASP A 51 18.85 5.95 19.33
CA ASP A 51 18.66 5.91 20.78
C ASP A 51 19.45 4.78 21.48
N THR A 52 19.64 4.92 22.80
CA THR A 52 20.33 3.91 23.61
C THR A 52 19.38 2.83 24.10
N TYR A 53 19.27 1.76 23.32
CA TYR A 53 18.56 0.53 23.68
C TYR A 53 19.43 -0.39 24.56
N TYR A 54 18.83 -1.29 25.35
CA TYR A 54 19.57 -2.33 26.06
C TYR A 54 19.51 -3.68 25.32
N GLN A 55 20.69 -4.27 25.08
CA GLN A 55 20.83 -5.58 24.39
C GLN A 55 20.84 -6.77 25.36
N ASP A 56 21.06 -6.51 26.64
CA ASP A 56 21.15 -7.51 27.70
C ASP A 56 20.94 -6.85 29.08
N ARG A 57 20.78 -7.65 30.13
CA ARG A 57 20.67 -7.17 31.52
C ARG A 57 21.65 -7.86 32.45
N LEU A 58 22.33 -7.08 33.29
CA LEU A 58 23.29 -7.56 34.29
C LEU A 58 22.62 -8.44 35.36
N TYR A 59 21.31 -8.26 35.55
CA TYR A 59 20.47 -9.01 36.47
C TYR A 59 19.21 -9.48 35.73
N PRO A 60 19.16 -10.75 35.26
CA PRO A 60 17.92 -11.39 34.78
C PRO A 60 16.75 -11.16 35.73
N VAL A 61 15.51 -11.10 35.22
CA VAL A 61 14.34 -11.22 36.10
C VAL A 61 14.08 -12.68 36.42
N GLU A 62 13.44 -12.93 37.55
CA GLU A 62 12.85 -14.23 37.90
C GLU A 62 11.39 -14.22 37.41
N PRO A 63 11.00 -14.96 36.34
CA PRO A 63 9.64 -14.90 35.82
C PRO A 63 8.58 -15.41 36.82
N TYR A 64 8.97 -16.33 37.72
CA TYR A 64 8.13 -16.81 38.83
C TYR A 64 7.87 -15.77 39.94
N HIS A 65 8.42 -14.55 39.84
CA HIS A 65 7.99 -13.41 40.67
C HIS A 65 6.91 -12.55 39.99
N TYR A 66 6.40 -12.96 38.82
CA TYR A 66 5.26 -12.34 38.15
C TYR A 66 4.03 -13.23 38.35
N GLU A 67 2.92 -12.63 38.77
CA GLU A 67 1.67 -13.37 38.97
C GLU A 67 1.16 -13.96 37.65
N TYR A 68 0.41 -15.06 37.75
CA TYR A 68 -0.10 -15.87 36.65
C TYR A 68 0.96 -16.52 35.75
N PHE A 69 2.26 -16.31 35.98
CA PHE A 69 3.31 -16.99 35.21
C PHE A 69 3.30 -18.52 35.43
N ASP A 70 3.01 -18.96 36.65
CA ASP A 70 2.77 -20.38 36.98
C ASP A 70 1.61 -20.98 36.17
N SER A 71 0.53 -20.22 36.04
CA SER A 71 -0.68 -20.58 35.29
C SER A 71 -0.39 -20.64 33.78
N ILE A 72 0.47 -19.76 33.26
CA ILE A 72 0.97 -19.80 31.87
C ILE A 72 1.89 -21.03 31.65
N VAL A 73 2.71 -21.40 32.63
CA VAL A 73 3.54 -22.61 32.59
C VAL A 73 2.68 -23.88 32.53
N ASP A 74 1.66 -23.99 33.37
CA ASP A 74 0.71 -25.13 33.33
C ASP A 74 -0.14 -25.14 32.04
N ALA A 75 -0.51 -23.96 31.53
CA ALA A 75 -1.36 -23.80 30.34
C ALA A 75 -0.68 -24.11 29.00
N PHE A 76 0.64 -23.87 28.89
CA PHE A 76 1.36 -23.90 27.61
C PHE A 76 2.71 -24.67 27.65
N GLY A 77 3.16 -25.11 28.83
CA GLY A 77 4.38 -25.92 28.99
C GLY A 77 5.64 -25.19 28.51
N ILE A 78 6.02 -24.11 29.20
CA ILE A 78 7.16 -23.27 28.83
C ILE A 78 8.49 -24.01 29.03
N THR A 79 9.38 -23.93 28.04
CA THR A 79 10.71 -24.59 28.07
C THR A 79 11.74 -23.80 28.88
N GLU A 80 12.88 -24.42 29.20
CA GLU A 80 14.00 -23.74 29.87
C GLU A 80 14.56 -22.57 29.03
N ASP A 81 14.57 -22.70 27.70
CA ASP A 81 15.07 -21.66 26.78
C ASP A 81 14.04 -20.53 26.55
N GLU A 82 12.74 -20.84 26.45
CA GLU A 82 11.68 -19.83 26.42
C GLU A 82 11.66 -19.04 27.73
N LEU A 83 11.87 -19.71 28.87
CA LEU A 83 12.05 -19.10 30.19
C LEU A 83 13.30 -18.22 30.25
N ALA A 84 14.42 -18.63 29.65
CA ALA A 84 15.65 -17.85 29.61
C ALA A 84 15.52 -16.58 28.76
N LEU A 85 14.90 -16.67 27.58
CA LEU A 85 14.56 -15.53 26.74
C LEU A 85 13.62 -14.56 27.47
N LEU A 86 12.60 -15.07 28.16
CA LEU A 86 11.66 -14.28 28.95
C LEU A 86 12.34 -13.58 30.15
N ALA A 87 13.21 -14.30 30.87
CA ALA A 87 14.00 -13.78 32.00
C ALA A 87 15.01 -12.69 31.59
N LYS A 88 15.48 -12.72 30.33
CA LYS A 88 16.36 -11.72 29.73
C LYS A 88 15.60 -10.51 29.21
N ASN A 89 14.63 -10.73 28.33
CA ASN A 89 14.01 -9.70 27.51
C ASN A 89 12.74 -9.09 28.13
N LYS A 90 12.15 -9.73 29.15
CA LYS A 90 10.76 -9.55 29.59
C LYS A 90 9.69 -9.90 28.56
N PHE A 91 10.05 -10.48 27.42
CA PHE A 91 9.11 -11.12 26.50
C PHE A 91 9.77 -12.26 25.71
N VAL A 92 8.95 -13.16 25.17
CA VAL A 92 9.37 -14.21 24.22
C VAL A 92 8.23 -14.45 23.23
N VAL A 93 8.55 -14.75 21.97
CA VAL A 93 7.60 -15.26 20.97
C VAL A 93 8.05 -16.68 20.62
N THR A 94 7.12 -17.63 20.41
CA THR A 94 7.48 -19.03 20.16
C THR A 94 6.79 -19.61 18.92
N GLU A 95 7.56 -20.16 17.99
CA GLU A 95 7.02 -20.88 16.83
C GLU A 95 6.34 -22.20 17.22
N ARG A 96 6.61 -22.71 18.43
CA ARG A 96 5.98 -23.90 19.01
C ARG A 96 4.46 -23.77 19.15
N LEU A 97 3.97 -22.54 19.35
CA LEU A 97 2.56 -22.21 19.52
C LEU A 97 2.11 -21.35 18.34
N SER A 98 1.71 -22.00 17.24
CA SER A 98 1.41 -21.36 15.96
C SER A 98 0.00 -21.66 15.46
N TYR A 99 -0.67 -20.63 14.94
CA TYR A 99 -2.10 -20.59 14.62
C TYR A 99 -2.34 -20.16 13.16
N SER A 100 -3.58 -20.33 12.68
CA SER A 100 -3.96 -19.97 11.32
C SER A 100 -4.54 -18.54 11.23
N ASN A 101 -5.01 -17.98 12.35
CA ASN A 101 -5.59 -16.65 12.44
C ASN A 101 -5.38 -16.04 13.85
N MET A 102 -5.84 -14.80 14.05
CA MET A 102 -5.71 -14.06 15.30
C MET A 102 -6.79 -14.36 16.35
N VAL A 103 -7.86 -15.09 16.00
CA VAL A 103 -9.00 -15.36 16.91
C VAL A 103 -8.74 -16.60 17.75
N GLU A 104 -8.27 -17.69 17.13
CA GLU A 104 -7.86 -18.94 17.78
C GLU A 104 -7.02 -18.74 19.07
N PRO A 105 -5.90 -17.97 19.05
CA PRO A 105 -5.08 -17.78 20.25
C PRO A 105 -5.76 -16.95 21.33
N LEU A 106 -6.68 -16.04 21.00
CA LEU A 106 -7.40 -15.23 21.97
C LEU A 106 -8.51 -16.03 22.67
N ASP A 107 -9.20 -16.90 21.93
CA ASP A 107 -10.15 -17.85 22.48
C ASP A 107 -9.46 -18.86 23.42
N GLU A 108 -8.26 -19.33 23.05
CA GLU A 108 -7.47 -20.23 23.90
C GLU A 108 -6.93 -19.55 25.17
N ILE A 109 -6.58 -18.26 25.12
CA ILE A 109 -6.21 -17.47 26.32
C ILE A 109 -7.43 -17.30 27.24
N PHE A 110 -8.59 -16.96 26.67
CA PHE A 110 -9.83 -16.76 27.42
C PHE A 110 -10.32 -18.04 28.12
N HIS A 111 -10.36 -19.17 27.41
CA HIS A 111 -10.77 -20.46 27.96
C HIS A 111 -9.81 -21.07 29.01
N LYS A 112 -8.66 -20.42 29.27
CA LYS A 112 -7.69 -20.80 30.31
C LYS A 112 -7.59 -19.80 31.47
N ASP A 113 -8.48 -18.80 31.53
CA ASP A 113 -8.52 -17.75 32.58
C ASP A 113 -7.20 -16.95 32.73
N LEU A 114 -6.44 -16.76 31.64
CA LEU A 114 -5.11 -16.12 31.67
C LEU A 114 -5.14 -14.60 31.37
N PRO A 115 -4.20 -13.80 31.91
CA PRO A 115 -4.07 -12.39 31.55
C PRO A 115 -3.67 -12.20 30.08
N VAL A 116 -4.45 -11.40 29.35
CA VAL A 116 -4.26 -11.12 27.91
C VAL A 116 -3.50 -9.81 27.69
N LEU A 117 -2.54 -9.80 26.78
CA LEU A 117 -1.98 -8.58 26.21
C LEU A 117 -2.83 -8.13 25.02
N ILE A 118 -3.54 -7.02 25.20
CA ILE A 118 -4.18 -6.30 24.08
C ILE A 118 -3.07 -5.62 23.27
N SER A 119 -2.56 -6.31 22.25
CA SER A 119 -1.60 -5.73 21.31
C SER A 119 -2.30 -4.75 20.35
N THR A 120 -1.54 -3.82 19.78
CA THR A 120 -2.10 -2.94 18.74
C THR A 120 -2.45 -3.70 17.46
N ASP A 121 -1.76 -4.82 17.16
CA ASP A 121 -2.10 -5.67 16.01
C ASP A 121 -3.50 -6.31 16.15
N PHE A 122 -3.97 -6.54 17.39
CA PHE A 122 -5.35 -6.94 17.67
C PHE A 122 -6.35 -5.78 17.51
N ILE A 123 -6.09 -4.61 18.10
CA ILE A 123 -7.02 -3.46 18.06
C ILE A 123 -7.34 -3.04 16.63
N LEU A 124 -6.33 -3.03 15.75
CA LEU A 124 -6.51 -2.64 14.36
C LEU A 124 -7.28 -3.70 13.57
N LYS A 125 -6.96 -4.99 13.76
CA LYS A 125 -7.72 -6.08 13.13
C LYS A 125 -9.19 -6.05 13.57
N ALA A 126 -9.50 -5.62 14.79
CA ALA A 126 -10.86 -5.41 15.27
C ALA A 126 -11.55 -4.17 14.65
N LEU A 127 -10.83 -3.05 14.49
CA LEU A 127 -11.34 -1.85 13.82
C LEU A 127 -11.70 -2.13 12.35
N HIS A 128 -10.79 -2.77 11.62
CA HIS A 128 -11.01 -3.28 10.26
C HIS A 128 -12.22 -4.19 10.16
N LEU A 129 -12.31 -5.26 10.97
CA LEU A 129 -13.48 -6.15 10.97
C LEU A 129 -14.78 -5.40 11.32
N SER A 130 -14.72 -4.25 11.99
CA SER A 130 -15.88 -3.41 12.24
C SER A 130 -16.23 -2.53 11.04
N TYR A 131 -15.23 -1.94 10.37
CA TYR A 131 -15.43 -1.08 9.19
C TYR A 131 -15.89 -1.88 7.96
N ASP A 132 -15.24 -3.00 7.67
CA ASP A 132 -15.58 -4.00 6.63
C ASP A 132 -17.07 -4.38 6.72
N ASN A 133 -17.55 -4.81 7.90
CA ASN A 133 -18.96 -5.15 8.10
C ASN A 133 -19.92 -3.94 7.99
N ILE A 134 -19.54 -2.74 8.45
CA ILE A 134 -20.38 -1.54 8.29
C ILE A 134 -20.53 -1.16 6.82
N LEU A 135 -19.45 -1.28 6.03
CA LEU A 135 -19.50 -1.04 4.58
C LEU A 135 -20.38 -2.09 3.89
N MET A 136 -20.20 -3.38 4.20
CA MET A 136 -21.04 -4.47 3.70
C MET A 136 -22.54 -4.22 3.94
N ASP A 137 -22.93 -3.79 5.15
CA ASP A 137 -24.33 -3.52 5.49
C ASP A 137 -24.90 -2.32 4.72
N LEU A 138 -24.09 -1.26 4.49
CA LEU A 138 -24.49 -0.10 3.68
C LEU A 138 -24.59 -0.46 2.18
N GLU A 139 -23.67 -1.28 1.67
CA GLU A 139 -23.67 -1.74 0.28
C GLU A 139 -24.89 -2.61 -0.03
N ARG A 140 -25.18 -3.60 0.82
CA ARG A 140 -26.36 -4.48 0.67
C ARG A 140 -27.67 -3.76 0.95
N GLY A 141 -27.69 -2.89 1.97
CA GLY A 141 -28.91 -2.26 2.47
C GLY A 141 -29.35 -1.01 1.70
N ILE A 142 -28.41 -0.30 1.05
CA ILE A 142 -28.66 1.01 0.42
C ILE A 142 -28.02 1.09 -0.97
N LEU A 143 -26.70 0.90 -1.08
CA LEU A 143 -25.99 1.30 -2.31
C LEU A 143 -26.29 0.39 -3.52
N GLU A 144 -26.40 -0.94 -3.36
CA GLU A 144 -26.83 -1.84 -4.44
C GLU A 144 -28.30 -1.63 -4.86
N PRO A 145 -29.29 -1.56 -3.93
CA PRO A 145 -30.66 -1.20 -4.28
C PRO A 145 -30.76 0.11 -5.07
N ASN A 146 -30.11 1.18 -4.58
CA ASN A 146 -30.10 2.49 -5.23
C ASN A 146 -29.41 2.44 -6.61
N LEU A 147 -28.30 1.71 -6.76
CA LEU A 147 -27.63 1.52 -8.05
C LEU A 147 -28.56 0.85 -9.08
N LYS A 148 -29.32 -0.16 -8.66
CA LYS A 148 -30.28 -0.85 -9.52
C LYS A 148 -31.45 0.04 -9.91
N GLU A 149 -31.94 0.88 -9.01
CA GLU A 149 -32.95 1.89 -9.34
C GLU A 149 -32.42 2.93 -10.33
N ILE A 150 -31.22 3.48 -10.11
CA ILE A 150 -30.53 4.41 -11.05
C ILE A 150 -30.40 3.81 -12.45
N LEU A 151 -29.85 2.59 -12.56
CA LEU A 151 -29.63 1.94 -13.86
C LEU A 151 -30.95 1.57 -14.56
N SER A 152 -31.97 1.17 -13.80
CA SER A 152 -33.31 0.89 -14.32
C SER A 152 -34.01 2.15 -14.82
N LEU A 153 -33.93 3.27 -14.08
CA LEU A 153 -34.46 4.57 -14.50
C LEU A 153 -33.75 5.08 -15.77
N MET A 154 -32.41 5.01 -15.82
CA MET A 154 -31.64 5.44 -17.00
C MET A 154 -31.94 4.55 -18.22
N SER A 155 -31.92 3.23 -18.07
CA SER A 155 -32.25 2.29 -19.16
C SER A 155 -33.71 2.46 -19.65
N GLY A 156 -34.67 2.63 -18.75
CA GLY A 156 -36.07 2.90 -19.09
C GLY A 156 -36.31 4.25 -19.78
N SER A 157 -35.44 5.24 -19.57
CA SER A 157 -35.52 6.57 -20.19
C SER A 157 -34.70 6.69 -21.49
N TYR A 158 -33.76 5.78 -21.72
CA TYR A 158 -32.87 5.83 -22.87
C TYR A 158 -33.58 5.80 -24.24
N PRO A 159 -34.71 5.08 -24.45
CA PRO A 159 -35.46 5.14 -25.70
C PRO A 159 -35.95 6.53 -26.09
N ASP A 160 -36.27 7.39 -25.13
CA ASP A 160 -36.70 8.78 -25.38
C ASP A 160 -35.50 9.68 -25.75
N LEU A 161 -34.34 9.48 -25.11
CA LEU A 161 -33.08 10.15 -25.49
C LEU A 161 -32.63 9.74 -26.91
N ALA A 162 -32.64 8.44 -27.20
CA ALA A 162 -32.36 7.91 -28.52
C ALA A 162 -33.31 8.52 -29.57
N SER A 163 -34.62 8.51 -29.30
CA SER A 163 -35.64 9.10 -30.19
C SER A 163 -35.48 10.61 -30.40
N LYS A 164 -34.84 11.34 -29.47
CA LYS A 164 -34.54 12.77 -29.60
C LYS A 164 -33.38 13.06 -30.56
N TYR A 165 -32.38 12.18 -30.61
CA TYR A 165 -31.09 12.45 -31.26
C TYR A 165 -30.75 11.53 -32.45
N MET A 166 -31.42 10.39 -32.64
CA MET A 166 -31.07 9.37 -33.66
C MET A 166 -31.17 9.82 -35.12
N ASP A 167 -31.92 10.89 -35.42
CA ASP A 167 -32.05 11.47 -36.77
C ASP A 167 -30.97 12.56 -37.07
N ILE A 168 -29.99 12.76 -36.17
CA ILE A 168 -28.95 13.80 -36.29
C ILE A 168 -27.59 13.18 -36.65
N GLU A 169 -27.18 13.44 -37.90
CA GLU A 169 -25.90 13.02 -38.48
C GLU A 169 -24.70 13.49 -37.62
N GLY A 170 -23.91 12.54 -37.12
CA GLY A 170 -22.75 12.78 -36.26
C GLY A 170 -22.95 12.43 -34.78
N LEU A 171 -24.16 12.04 -34.35
CA LEU A 171 -24.43 11.61 -32.97
C LEU A 171 -24.61 10.10 -32.80
N GLU A 172 -24.69 9.34 -33.90
CA GLU A 172 -25.05 7.90 -33.90
C GLU A 172 -24.09 7.08 -33.02
N ALA A 173 -22.78 7.24 -33.23
CA ALA A 173 -21.75 6.54 -32.48
C ALA A 173 -21.69 6.96 -30.99
N ALA A 174 -22.11 8.20 -30.66
CA ALA A 174 -22.16 8.67 -29.29
C ALA A 174 -23.40 8.17 -28.53
N LEU A 175 -24.50 7.91 -29.24
CA LEU A 175 -25.66 7.20 -28.71
C LEU A 175 -25.33 5.71 -28.50
N GLU A 176 -24.69 5.03 -29.46
CA GLU A 176 -24.19 3.66 -29.28
C GLU A 176 -23.26 3.53 -28.07
N ASP A 177 -22.38 4.51 -27.83
CA ASP A 177 -21.50 4.52 -26.65
C ASP A 177 -22.29 4.58 -25.32
N VAL A 178 -23.34 5.42 -25.24
CA VAL A 178 -24.20 5.54 -24.05
C VAL A 178 -25.01 4.27 -23.82
N ASP A 179 -25.54 3.66 -24.89
CA ASP A 179 -26.25 2.38 -24.85
C ASP A 179 -25.35 1.26 -24.29
N ILE A 180 -24.13 1.13 -24.83
CA ILE A 180 -23.12 0.18 -24.32
C ILE A 180 -22.83 0.45 -22.84
N TYR A 181 -22.65 1.72 -22.45
CA TYR A 181 -22.32 2.11 -21.09
C TYR A 181 -23.41 1.69 -20.08
N ILE A 182 -24.68 1.95 -20.36
CA ILE A 182 -25.78 1.62 -19.44
C ILE A 182 -26.20 0.14 -19.52
N THR A 183 -26.19 -0.46 -20.70
CA THR A 183 -26.65 -1.84 -20.93
C THR A 183 -25.70 -2.86 -20.29
N ILE A 184 -24.38 -2.61 -20.31
CA ILE A 184 -23.40 -3.45 -19.60
C ILE A 184 -23.54 -3.24 -18.08
N ALA A 185 -23.66 -2.00 -17.60
CA ALA A 185 -23.81 -1.71 -16.17
C ALA A 185 -25.02 -2.43 -15.56
N LEU A 186 -26.20 -2.32 -16.20
CA LEU A 186 -27.42 -3.01 -15.77
C LEU A 186 -27.25 -4.53 -15.85
N SER A 187 -26.64 -5.04 -16.93
CA SER A 187 -26.43 -6.48 -17.10
C SER A 187 -25.52 -7.10 -16.03
N LEU A 188 -24.52 -6.36 -15.56
CA LEU A 188 -23.65 -6.77 -14.46
C LEU A 188 -24.37 -6.67 -13.11
N ALA A 189 -25.15 -5.62 -12.87
CA ALA A 189 -25.84 -5.40 -11.60
C ALA A 189 -26.87 -6.50 -11.30
N ASP A 190 -27.69 -6.87 -12.29
CA ASP A 190 -28.70 -7.91 -12.16
C ASP A 190 -28.20 -9.32 -12.51
N SER A 191 -26.99 -9.45 -13.08
CA SER A 191 -26.45 -10.71 -13.63
C SER A 191 -27.40 -11.33 -14.69
N ILE A 192 -28.02 -10.47 -15.50
CA ILE A 192 -28.91 -10.83 -16.61
C ILE A 192 -28.37 -10.13 -17.87
N ARG A 193 -28.18 -10.84 -18.98
CA ARG A 193 -27.79 -10.21 -20.25
C ARG A 193 -28.99 -9.46 -20.82
N TYR A 194 -28.94 -8.12 -20.88
CA TYR A 194 -29.97 -7.30 -21.52
C TYR A 194 -29.66 -7.04 -23.00
N ASP A 195 -30.70 -6.76 -23.79
CA ASP A 195 -30.55 -6.35 -25.20
C ASP A 195 -30.29 -4.83 -25.30
N PRO A 196 -29.26 -4.40 -26.06
CA PRO A 196 -29.07 -2.98 -26.40
C PRO A 196 -30.17 -2.49 -27.35
N LEU A 197 -30.35 -1.16 -27.44
CA LEU A 197 -31.37 -0.54 -28.29
C LEU A 197 -30.83 -0.15 -29.68
N LEU A 198 -29.60 0.33 -29.74
CA LEU A 198 -28.91 0.83 -30.94
C LEU A 198 -27.59 0.11 -31.19
N ALA A 199 -26.80 -0.13 -30.14
CA ALA A 199 -25.56 -0.88 -30.24
C ALA A 199 -25.83 -2.35 -30.62
N SER A 200 -24.87 -3.05 -31.22
CA SER A 200 -25.08 -4.46 -31.56
C SER A 200 -24.92 -5.38 -30.34
N GLU A 201 -25.80 -6.38 -30.25
CA GLU A 201 -25.72 -7.48 -29.28
C GLU A 201 -24.30 -8.05 -29.12
N ASN A 202 -23.60 -8.25 -30.24
CA ASN A 202 -22.24 -8.79 -30.26
C ASN A 202 -21.21 -7.89 -29.54
N GLN A 203 -21.39 -6.56 -29.52
CA GLN A 203 -20.51 -5.65 -28.76
C GLN A 203 -20.71 -5.86 -27.25
N ILE A 204 -21.97 -5.95 -26.81
CA ILE A 204 -22.34 -6.23 -25.41
C ILE A 204 -21.81 -7.60 -24.98
N ASP A 205 -22.06 -8.65 -25.77
CA ASP A 205 -21.60 -10.00 -25.48
C ASP A 205 -20.06 -10.11 -25.45
N THR A 206 -19.35 -9.42 -26.36
CA THR A 206 -17.88 -9.40 -26.37
C THR A 206 -17.31 -8.74 -25.11
N LEU A 207 -17.88 -7.61 -24.68
CA LEU A 207 -17.41 -6.88 -23.51
C LEU A 207 -17.77 -7.60 -22.19
N LEU A 208 -18.98 -8.15 -22.08
CA LEU A 208 -19.36 -8.99 -20.94
C LEU A 208 -18.48 -10.24 -20.84
N GLN A 209 -18.17 -10.91 -21.96
CA GLN A 209 -17.27 -12.05 -21.97
C GLN A 209 -15.86 -11.66 -21.50
N ALA A 210 -15.28 -10.56 -22.00
CA ALA A 210 -13.98 -10.08 -21.57
C ALA A 210 -13.92 -9.70 -20.07
N ILE A 211 -15.04 -9.24 -19.51
CA ILE A 211 -15.24 -8.96 -18.08
C ILE A 211 -15.29 -10.26 -17.24
N TYR A 212 -16.02 -11.28 -17.70
CA TYR A 212 -16.09 -12.57 -17.00
C TYR A 212 -14.83 -13.43 -17.16
N ASP A 213 -14.05 -13.23 -18.23
CA ASP A 213 -12.72 -13.81 -18.43
C ASP A 213 -11.60 -13.06 -17.68
N GLU A 214 -11.95 -11.96 -16.98
CA GLU A 214 -11.07 -11.21 -16.06
C GLU A 214 -9.72 -10.81 -16.70
N SER A 215 -9.77 -10.46 -17.99
CA SER A 215 -8.60 -10.36 -18.87
C SER A 215 -8.18 -8.92 -19.19
N VAL A 216 -6.95 -8.73 -19.71
CA VAL A 216 -6.55 -7.46 -20.33
C VAL A 216 -6.89 -7.53 -21.82
N PHE A 217 -7.80 -6.67 -22.27
CA PHE A 217 -8.47 -6.76 -23.57
C PHE A 217 -8.27 -5.48 -24.39
N SER A 218 -7.96 -5.62 -25.69
CA SER A 218 -7.75 -4.48 -26.60
C SER A 218 -9.02 -4.25 -27.43
N TYR A 219 -9.69 -3.10 -27.23
CA TYR A 219 -11.01 -2.86 -27.81
C TYR A 219 -11.26 -1.36 -28.10
N PRO A 220 -11.97 -1.00 -29.20
CA PRO A 220 -12.27 0.39 -29.55
C PRO A 220 -13.49 0.91 -28.74
N LEU A 221 -13.31 1.10 -27.43
CA LEU A 221 -14.37 1.56 -26.52
C LEU A 221 -14.47 3.10 -26.50
N PHE A 222 -15.61 3.61 -26.96
CA PHE A 222 -15.95 5.05 -27.06
C PHE A 222 -15.07 5.85 -28.03
N SER A 223 -14.31 5.18 -28.88
CA SER A 223 -13.49 5.77 -29.95
C SER A 223 -13.11 4.70 -30.97
N ASP A 224 -12.88 5.07 -32.23
CA ASP A 224 -12.48 4.13 -33.29
C ASP A 224 -11.04 3.61 -33.13
N ARG A 225 -10.32 4.09 -32.11
CA ARG A 225 -8.98 3.65 -31.69
C ARG A 225 -9.10 2.62 -30.57
N ASN A 226 -8.44 1.47 -30.74
CA ASN A 226 -8.30 0.46 -29.69
C ASN A 226 -7.67 1.06 -28.41
N ARG A 227 -8.30 0.77 -27.28
CA ARG A 227 -7.82 1.05 -25.92
C ARG A 227 -7.49 -0.28 -25.24
N LEU A 228 -6.45 -0.29 -24.40
CA LEU A 228 -6.15 -1.46 -23.58
C LEU A 228 -6.94 -1.38 -22.27
N LEU A 229 -7.93 -2.24 -22.13
CA LEU A 229 -8.85 -2.28 -21.00
C LEU A 229 -8.44 -3.43 -20.07
N ASP A 230 -8.05 -3.09 -18.84
CA ASP A 230 -7.76 -4.07 -17.80
C ASP A 230 -9.06 -4.45 -17.07
N PHE A 231 -9.68 -5.54 -17.52
CA PHE A 231 -10.84 -6.15 -16.87
C PHE A 231 -10.48 -7.13 -15.74
N SER A 232 -9.20 -7.38 -15.45
CA SER A 232 -8.82 -8.20 -14.28
C SER A 232 -9.27 -7.59 -12.95
N GLN A 233 -9.49 -6.26 -12.92
CA GLN A 233 -10.08 -5.56 -11.77
C GLN A 233 -11.57 -5.87 -11.55
N PHE A 234 -12.25 -6.55 -12.48
CA PHE A 234 -13.64 -7.00 -12.32
C PHE A 234 -13.74 -8.34 -11.59
N ARG A 235 -12.60 -8.95 -11.24
CA ARG A 235 -12.53 -10.10 -10.33
C ARG A 235 -13.02 -9.69 -8.94
N PRO A 236 -14.17 -10.20 -8.47
CA PRO A 236 -14.65 -9.94 -7.12
C PRO A 236 -13.64 -10.52 -6.12
N ARG A 237 -13.31 -9.73 -5.10
CA ARG A 237 -12.24 -9.98 -4.13
C ARG A 237 -12.61 -9.36 -2.79
N GLY A 238 -12.06 -9.83 -1.67
CA GLY A 238 -12.47 -9.36 -0.35
C GLY A 238 -13.95 -9.65 -0.04
N HIS A 239 -14.60 -8.80 0.75
CA HIS A 239 -15.96 -9.00 1.24
C HIS A 239 -17.04 -9.12 0.15
N TYR A 240 -16.78 -8.60 -1.05
CA TYR A 240 -17.70 -8.72 -2.19
C TYR A 240 -17.97 -10.19 -2.61
N THR A 241 -17.03 -11.09 -2.29
CA THR A 241 -17.17 -12.56 -2.48
C THR A 241 -17.87 -13.27 -1.32
N ALA A 242 -18.05 -12.60 -0.17
CA ALA A 242 -18.63 -13.22 1.01
C ALA A 242 -20.15 -13.37 0.85
N PRO A 243 -20.71 -14.58 1.09
CA PRO A 243 -22.16 -14.76 1.11
C PRO A 243 -22.78 -13.96 2.25
N ASP A 244 -24.05 -13.58 2.09
CA ASP A 244 -24.77 -12.87 3.14
C ASP A 244 -25.09 -13.78 4.35
N PRO A 245 -24.90 -13.32 5.61
CA PRO A 245 -25.16 -14.11 6.82
C PRO A 245 -26.60 -14.61 6.98
N TRP A 246 -27.56 -13.94 6.35
CA TRP A 246 -28.99 -14.27 6.41
C TRP A 246 -29.50 -14.91 5.11
N PHE A 247 -28.86 -14.60 3.98
CA PHE A 247 -29.21 -15.08 2.64
C PHE A 247 -28.00 -15.68 1.91
N SER A 248 -27.59 -16.90 2.27
CA SER A 248 -26.34 -17.54 1.81
C SER A 248 -26.19 -17.79 0.29
N GLU A 249 -27.20 -17.49 -0.52
CA GLU A 249 -27.17 -17.54 -1.99
C GLU A 249 -26.89 -16.17 -2.63
N TYR A 250 -26.85 -15.08 -1.83
CA TYR A 250 -26.61 -13.70 -2.26
C TYR A 250 -25.22 -13.22 -1.81
N SER A 251 -24.57 -12.40 -2.65
CA SER A 251 -23.30 -11.71 -2.38
C SER A 251 -23.21 -10.44 -3.22
N LEU A 252 -22.32 -9.52 -2.85
CA LEU A 252 -22.11 -8.24 -3.56
C LEU A 252 -21.28 -8.40 -4.87
N THR A 253 -21.05 -9.63 -5.34
CA THR A 253 -20.32 -9.95 -6.58
C THR A 253 -20.80 -9.14 -7.79
N ASN A 254 -22.12 -8.98 -7.92
CA ASN A 254 -22.75 -8.29 -9.06
C ASN A 254 -22.67 -6.77 -8.91
N TYR A 255 -22.91 -6.26 -7.69
CA TYR A 255 -22.71 -4.86 -7.32
C TYR A 255 -21.27 -4.40 -7.60
N PHE A 256 -20.28 -5.18 -7.15
CA PHE A 256 -18.86 -4.94 -7.40
C PHE A 256 -18.56 -4.79 -8.89
N ARG A 257 -19.02 -5.72 -9.74
CA ARG A 257 -18.78 -5.67 -11.19
C ARG A 257 -19.46 -4.48 -11.87
N ALA A 258 -20.68 -4.14 -11.47
CA ALA A 258 -21.40 -2.97 -12.00
C ALA A 258 -20.72 -1.64 -11.60
N MET A 259 -20.33 -1.49 -10.33
CA MET A 259 -19.59 -0.31 -9.86
C MET A 259 -18.19 -0.23 -10.48
N MET A 260 -17.50 -1.36 -10.65
CA MET A 260 -16.22 -1.40 -11.36
C MET A 260 -16.35 -0.97 -12.82
N TRP A 261 -17.45 -1.26 -13.51
CA TRP A 261 -17.73 -0.70 -14.84
C TRP A 261 -17.87 0.83 -14.78
N LEU A 262 -18.76 1.32 -13.92
CA LEU A 262 -19.15 2.74 -13.84
C LEU A 262 -18.06 3.68 -13.31
N GLY A 263 -17.13 3.17 -12.50
CA GLY A 263 -15.98 3.92 -11.98
C GLY A 263 -14.68 3.79 -12.78
N ARG A 264 -14.59 2.84 -13.72
CA ARG A 264 -13.38 2.55 -14.50
C ARG A 264 -13.51 2.86 -15.99
N MET A 265 -14.69 2.68 -16.58
CA MET A 265 -14.92 3.02 -17.98
C MET A 265 -15.11 4.54 -18.11
N GLU A 266 -14.26 5.15 -18.92
CA GLU A 266 -14.06 6.60 -18.90
C GLU A 266 -14.14 7.23 -20.29
N PHE A 267 -14.80 8.38 -20.35
CA PHE A 267 -14.80 9.28 -21.50
C PHE A 267 -13.68 10.31 -21.30
N TYR A 268 -12.63 10.25 -22.14
CA TYR A 268 -11.55 11.22 -22.07
C TYR A 268 -12.01 12.57 -22.65
N LEU A 269 -11.84 13.64 -21.86
CA LEU A 269 -12.20 15.02 -22.21
C LEU A 269 -10.97 15.88 -22.54
N THR A 270 -9.76 15.34 -22.37
CA THR A 270 -8.54 15.78 -23.05
C THR A 270 -7.85 14.55 -23.66
N PRO A 271 -7.00 14.69 -24.71
CA PRO A 271 -6.25 13.58 -25.25
C PRO A 271 -5.40 12.88 -24.17
N PRO A 272 -5.52 11.56 -23.96
CA PRO A 272 -4.46 10.83 -23.28
C PRO A 272 -3.21 10.81 -24.18
N PRO A 273 -2.03 10.44 -23.66
CA PRO A 273 -0.81 10.33 -24.46
C PRO A 273 -1.02 9.61 -25.79
N ALA A 274 -0.49 10.23 -26.84
CA ALA A 274 -0.60 9.70 -28.20
C ALA A 274 0.18 8.40 -28.36
N TYR A 275 1.35 8.35 -27.73
CA TYR A 275 2.34 7.29 -27.81
C TYR A 275 1.78 5.95 -27.30
N PRO A 276 2.11 4.80 -27.93
CA PRO A 276 2.86 4.64 -29.18
C PRO A 276 2.24 5.15 -30.48
N GLY A 277 0.92 5.20 -30.54
CA GLY A 277 0.17 5.47 -31.76
C GLY A 277 0.26 6.92 -32.26
N PRO A 278 -0.49 7.27 -33.32
CA PRO A 278 -0.59 8.65 -33.79
C PRO A 278 -1.27 9.56 -32.74
N PRO A 279 -1.11 10.89 -32.85
CA PRO A 279 -1.93 11.84 -32.10
C PRO A 279 -3.42 11.56 -32.25
N TRP A 280 -4.16 11.63 -31.15
CA TRP A 280 -5.62 11.52 -31.15
C TRP A 280 -6.23 12.64 -31.99
N THR A 281 -7.22 12.31 -32.83
CA THR A 281 -7.87 13.34 -33.66
C THR A 281 -8.90 14.12 -32.86
N LYS A 282 -9.24 15.34 -33.32
CA LYS A 282 -10.25 16.19 -32.69
C LYS A 282 -11.60 15.48 -32.60
N GLU A 283 -11.92 14.69 -33.62
CA GLU A 283 -13.15 13.90 -33.78
C GLU A 283 -13.20 12.71 -32.81
N GLN A 284 -12.07 12.02 -32.61
CA GLN A 284 -11.97 10.91 -31.65
C GLN A 284 -12.23 11.36 -30.20
N ILE A 285 -11.75 12.54 -29.83
CA ILE A 285 -12.02 13.14 -28.50
C ILE A 285 -13.43 13.72 -28.46
N ARG A 286 -13.88 14.43 -29.52
CA ARG A 286 -15.24 14.98 -29.63
C ARG A 286 -16.32 13.92 -29.44
N ARG A 287 -16.15 12.71 -29.99
CA ARG A 287 -17.05 11.57 -29.71
C ARG A 287 -17.23 11.34 -28.21
N MET A 288 -16.13 11.23 -27.45
CA MET A 288 -16.20 11.00 -26.01
C MET A 288 -16.87 12.16 -25.24
N HIS A 289 -16.68 13.42 -25.65
CA HIS A 289 -17.45 14.54 -25.09
C HIS A 289 -18.94 14.48 -25.41
N LEU A 290 -19.33 14.05 -26.63
CA LEU A 290 -20.73 13.86 -27.01
C LEU A 290 -21.38 12.75 -26.18
N SER A 291 -20.71 11.60 -26.05
CA SER A 291 -21.16 10.48 -25.23
C SER A 291 -21.28 10.87 -23.74
N ALA A 292 -20.33 11.64 -23.21
CA ALA A 292 -20.39 12.19 -21.86
C ALA A 292 -21.58 13.17 -21.67
N PHE A 293 -21.81 14.08 -22.62
CA PHE A 293 -22.95 15.01 -22.58
C PHE A 293 -24.29 14.28 -22.63
N LEU A 294 -24.43 13.30 -23.54
CA LEU A 294 -25.64 12.48 -23.67
C LEU A 294 -25.91 11.65 -22.41
N LEU A 295 -24.86 11.12 -21.75
CA LEU A 295 -24.99 10.40 -20.49
C LEU A 295 -25.42 11.33 -19.32
N GLN A 296 -24.90 12.56 -19.26
CA GLN A 296 -25.35 13.57 -18.31
C GLN A 296 -26.83 13.94 -18.55
N GLU A 297 -27.23 14.13 -19.81
CA GLU A 297 -28.63 14.43 -20.15
C GLU A 297 -29.55 13.26 -19.76
N LEU A 298 -29.12 12.01 -19.97
CA LEU A 298 -29.86 10.82 -19.54
C LEU A 298 -30.05 10.76 -18.02
N LEU A 299 -28.99 11.07 -17.25
CA LEU A 299 -29.03 11.09 -15.79
C LEU A 299 -30.00 12.16 -15.26
N GLU A 300 -29.99 13.36 -15.85
CA GLU A 300 -30.90 14.45 -15.46
C GLU A 300 -32.35 14.20 -15.91
N THR A 301 -32.58 13.64 -17.10
CA THR A 301 -33.93 13.42 -17.65
C THR A 301 -34.64 12.19 -17.10
N SER A 302 -33.90 11.15 -16.69
CA SER A 302 -34.44 9.96 -16.03
C SER A 302 -34.87 10.19 -14.58
N GLY A 303 -34.45 11.30 -13.98
CA GLY A 303 -34.66 11.59 -12.55
C GLY A 303 -33.72 10.82 -11.61
N ALA A 304 -32.79 10.03 -12.14
CA ALA A 304 -31.86 9.23 -11.33
C ALA A 304 -30.76 10.06 -10.62
N LEU A 305 -30.55 11.32 -11.02
CA LEU A 305 -29.52 12.20 -10.43
C LEU A 305 -29.62 12.33 -8.91
N ASP A 306 -30.81 12.55 -8.34
CA ASP A 306 -30.96 12.76 -6.89
C ASP A 306 -30.57 11.51 -6.09
N ILE A 307 -30.90 10.31 -6.60
CA ILE A 307 -30.52 9.02 -6.00
C ILE A 307 -29.01 8.78 -6.14
N LEU A 308 -28.43 9.16 -7.29
CA LEU A 308 -26.98 9.10 -7.51
C LEU A 308 -26.25 10.01 -6.52
N LEU A 309 -26.72 11.23 -6.28
CA LEU A 309 -26.13 12.17 -5.33
C LEU A 309 -26.25 11.71 -3.88
N GLU A 310 -27.33 11.00 -3.51
CA GLU A 310 -27.45 10.38 -2.18
C GLU A 310 -26.40 9.26 -2.00
N ASN A 311 -26.24 8.37 -2.99
CA ASN A 311 -25.18 7.35 -2.98
C ASN A 311 -23.78 7.99 -2.97
N ASP A 312 -23.53 8.97 -3.82
CA ASP A 312 -22.22 9.60 -4.01
C ASP A 312 -21.76 10.35 -2.74
N GLY A 313 -22.68 11.04 -2.05
CA GLY A 313 -22.42 11.68 -0.75
C GLY A 313 -22.20 10.70 0.40
N MET A 314 -22.86 9.53 0.41
CA MET A 314 -22.52 8.46 1.36
C MET A 314 -21.11 7.91 1.11
N ILE A 315 -20.75 7.69 -0.15
CA ILE A 315 -19.41 7.22 -0.55
C ILE A 315 -18.34 8.29 -0.26
N GLU A 316 -18.64 9.59 -0.43
CA GLU A 316 -17.73 10.68 -0.05
C GLU A 316 -17.45 10.69 1.45
N PHE A 317 -18.48 10.56 2.30
CA PHE A 317 -18.31 10.54 3.75
C PHE A 317 -17.51 9.33 4.25
N LEU A 318 -17.69 8.16 3.61
CA LEU A 318 -16.93 6.95 3.94
C LEU A 318 -15.46 7.08 3.47
N VAL A 319 -15.26 7.42 2.19
CA VAL A 319 -13.98 7.22 1.48
C VAL A 319 -13.25 8.53 1.16
N GLY A 320 -13.96 9.54 0.66
CA GLY A 320 -13.40 10.82 0.22
C GLY A 320 -13.89 11.30 -1.15
N GLU A 321 -13.34 12.43 -1.59
CA GLU A 321 -13.70 13.12 -2.84
C GLU A 321 -13.30 12.34 -4.10
N SER A 322 -13.99 12.59 -5.22
CA SER A 322 -13.67 12.00 -6.53
C SER A 322 -12.32 12.50 -7.06
N ASP A 323 -11.55 11.63 -7.73
CA ASP A 323 -10.36 12.02 -8.52
C ASP A 323 -10.70 12.15 -10.02
N ASN A 324 -11.98 12.40 -10.32
CA ASN A 324 -12.55 12.52 -11.65
C ASN A 324 -13.76 13.46 -11.61
N LEU A 325 -13.95 14.24 -12.66
CA LEU A 325 -15.04 15.21 -12.76
C LEU A 325 -16.41 14.53 -12.58
N THR A 326 -17.14 14.91 -11.53
CA THR A 326 -18.41 14.28 -11.15
C THR A 326 -19.58 14.73 -12.03
N PRO A 327 -20.72 13.99 -12.04
CA PRO A 327 -21.96 14.45 -12.69
C PRO A 327 -22.50 15.78 -12.17
N TRP A 328 -22.16 16.18 -10.93
CA TRP A 328 -22.54 17.49 -10.38
C TRP A 328 -21.67 18.62 -10.95
N GLU A 329 -20.34 18.45 -10.95
CA GLU A 329 -19.39 19.43 -11.47
C GLU A 329 -19.52 19.58 -12.99
N TYR A 330 -19.56 18.47 -13.72
CA TYR A 330 -19.75 18.46 -15.18
C TYR A 330 -21.10 19.08 -15.58
N GLY A 331 -22.18 18.71 -14.88
CA GLY A 331 -23.49 19.31 -15.08
C GLY A 331 -23.52 20.83 -14.84
N ARG A 332 -22.71 21.34 -13.90
CA ARG A 332 -22.52 22.79 -13.69
C ARG A 332 -21.70 23.45 -14.82
N ILE A 333 -20.56 22.87 -15.19
CA ILE A 333 -19.68 23.38 -16.26
C ILE A 333 -20.44 23.51 -17.58
N ILE A 334 -21.28 22.53 -17.93
CA ILE A 334 -22.18 22.61 -19.10
C ILE A 334 -23.11 23.84 -19.02
N LYS A 335 -23.73 24.07 -17.84
CA LYS A 335 -24.76 25.10 -17.64
C LYS A 335 -24.20 26.53 -17.62
N ASP A 336 -22.92 26.71 -17.35
CA ASP A 336 -22.23 28.01 -17.43
C ASP A 336 -21.86 28.40 -18.88
N ILE A 337 -21.91 27.47 -19.85
CA ILE A 337 -21.54 27.73 -21.25
C ILE A 337 -22.71 28.36 -22.02
N SER A 338 -22.53 29.63 -22.37
CA SER A 338 -23.54 30.45 -23.06
C SER A 338 -23.91 29.91 -24.44
N GLY A 339 -25.01 29.16 -24.50
CA GLY A 339 -25.62 28.66 -25.74
C GLY A 339 -25.69 27.13 -25.84
N LEU A 340 -24.95 26.40 -25.00
CA LEU A 340 -24.96 24.94 -24.95
C LEU A 340 -26.17 24.42 -24.16
N ASN A 341 -27.04 23.66 -24.83
CA ASN A 341 -28.31 23.13 -24.32
C ASN A 341 -28.60 21.71 -24.83
N THR A 342 -28.05 21.33 -25.99
CA THR A 342 -28.23 20.01 -26.62
C THR A 342 -26.95 19.50 -27.28
N ALA A 343 -26.80 18.18 -27.37
CA ALA A 343 -25.54 17.53 -27.77
C ALA A 343 -25.08 17.88 -29.20
N ASP A 344 -26.03 18.07 -30.13
CA ASP A 344 -25.76 18.43 -31.54
C ASP A 344 -24.94 19.71 -31.68
N GLN A 345 -25.01 20.62 -30.71
CA GLN A 345 -24.29 21.89 -30.75
C GLN A 345 -22.76 21.71 -30.62
N LEU A 346 -22.31 20.62 -29.97
CA LEU A 346 -20.91 20.24 -29.85
C LEU A 346 -20.31 19.65 -31.15
N LEU A 347 -21.13 19.42 -32.19
CA LEU A 347 -20.64 19.14 -33.55
C LEU A 347 -20.00 20.38 -34.19
N SER A 348 -20.34 21.59 -33.71
CA SER A 348 -19.77 22.86 -34.19
C SER A 348 -18.52 23.26 -33.41
N ASP A 349 -17.41 23.46 -34.12
CA ASP A 349 -16.15 24.00 -33.58
C ASP A 349 -16.34 25.35 -32.85
N GLU A 350 -17.31 26.18 -33.26
CA GLU A 350 -17.61 27.48 -32.62
C GLU A 350 -18.13 27.34 -31.18
N ILE A 351 -18.69 26.18 -30.81
CA ILE A 351 -19.18 25.87 -29.46
C ILE A 351 -18.25 24.86 -28.76
N TYR A 352 -17.73 23.88 -29.50
CA TYR A 352 -16.85 22.84 -28.97
C TYR A 352 -15.52 23.40 -28.47
N ASP A 353 -14.86 24.31 -29.20
CA ASP A 353 -13.52 24.77 -28.85
C ASP A 353 -13.51 25.59 -27.53
N PRO A 354 -14.45 26.52 -27.29
CA PRO A 354 -14.57 27.20 -25.99
C PRO A 354 -14.99 26.28 -24.83
N TYR A 355 -15.81 25.26 -25.11
CA TYR A 355 -16.20 24.23 -24.14
C TYR A 355 -15.00 23.38 -23.72
N TYR A 356 -14.20 22.92 -24.70
CA TYR A 356 -12.99 22.14 -24.49
C TYR A 356 -11.97 22.92 -23.65
N GLU A 357 -11.72 24.19 -23.97
CA GLU A 357 -10.83 25.07 -23.19
C GLU A 357 -11.28 25.14 -21.71
N LEU A 358 -12.57 25.37 -21.45
CA LEU A 358 -13.11 25.46 -20.08
C LEU A 358 -12.99 24.14 -19.30
N VAL A 359 -13.26 23.00 -19.94
CA VAL A 359 -13.11 21.68 -19.32
C VAL A 359 -11.64 21.36 -19.04
N SER A 360 -10.74 21.63 -19.98
CA SER A 360 -9.31 21.34 -19.87
C SER A 360 -8.54 22.23 -18.89
N THR A 361 -9.10 23.39 -18.50
CA THR A 361 -8.44 24.37 -17.61
C THR A 361 -9.09 24.47 -16.23
N SER A 362 -10.11 23.67 -15.93
CA SER A 362 -10.72 23.65 -14.59
C SER A 362 -9.87 22.85 -13.59
N LEU A 363 -9.58 23.46 -12.44
CA LEU A 363 -8.97 22.79 -11.28
C LEU A 363 -9.83 21.64 -10.73
N GLU A 364 -11.13 21.64 -11.05
CA GLU A 364 -12.11 20.63 -10.66
C GLU A 364 -12.08 19.41 -11.60
N ALA A 365 -11.32 19.50 -12.69
CA ALA A 365 -11.16 18.45 -13.70
C ALA A 365 -9.78 17.76 -13.65
N GLU A 366 -8.87 18.20 -12.77
CA GLU A 366 -7.52 17.66 -12.61
C GLU A 366 -7.53 16.24 -12.01
N GLN A 367 -7.22 15.24 -12.84
CA GLN A 367 -7.01 13.86 -12.41
C GLN A 367 -5.60 13.68 -11.83
N LYS A 368 -5.48 13.28 -10.56
CA LYS A 368 -4.20 13.24 -9.83
C LYS A 368 -3.58 11.84 -9.76
N ILE A 369 -4.37 10.79 -10.02
CA ILE A 369 -3.95 9.38 -9.92
C ILE A 369 -4.10 8.69 -11.28
N LEU A 370 -3.05 7.99 -11.75
CA LEU A 370 -3.16 7.07 -12.89
C LEU A 370 -3.92 5.81 -12.46
N SER A 371 -5.07 5.53 -13.10
CA SER A 371 -5.92 4.37 -12.79
C SER A 371 -6.08 3.36 -13.93
N CYS A 372 -5.40 3.56 -15.06
CA CYS A 372 -5.51 2.75 -16.28
C CYS A 372 -4.12 2.49 -16.87
N ILE A 373 -4.01 1.50 -17.77
CA ILE A 373 -2.73 1.15 -18.41
C ILE A 373 -2.48 2.14 -19.55
N LEU A 374 -1.58 3.09 -19.31
CA LEU A 374 -1.04 4.02 -20.31
C LEU A 374 0.47 3.80 -20.48
N TYR A 375 1.04 4.35 -21.56
CA TYR A 375 2.41 4.12 -21.99
C TYR A 375 3.19 5.41 -22.17
N SER A 376 4.47 5.41 -21.79
CA SER A 376 5.37 6.56 -21.95
C SER A 376 6.65 6.19 -22.69
N ASP A 377 7.25 7.12 -23.45
CA ASP A 377 8.56 6.89 -24.09
C ASP A 377 9.65 6.99 -23.00
N PRO A 378 10.43 5.93 -22.73
CA PRO A 378 11.50 5.96 -21.74
C PRO A 378 12.68 6.87 -22.14
N PHE A 379 12.70 7.36 -23.38
CA PHE A 379 13.69 8.32 -23.87
C PHE A 379 13.19 9.77 -23.85
N ASP A 380 11.90 10.01 -23.55
CA ASP A 380 11.43 11.35 -23.22
C ASP A 380 11.69 11.63 -21.73
N PRO A 381 12.38 12.72 -21.36
CA PRO A 381 12.70 13.03 -19.96
C PRO A 381 11.51 13.53 -19.14
N GLU A 382 10.43 14.02 -19.74
CA GLU A 382 9.30 14.60 -19.02
C GLU A 382 8.22 13.54 -18.71
N PRO A 383 7.58 13.56 -17.52
CA PRO A 383 6.43 12.72 -17.22
C PRO A 383 5.24 13.00 -18.15
N GLU A 384 4.47 11.98 -18.52
CA GLU A 384 3.27 12.12 -19.35
C GLU A 384 2.14 12.81 -18.57
N GLU A 385 1.38 13.69 -19.21
CA GLU A 385 0.20 14.31 -18.59
C GLU A 385 -0.96 13.31 -18.46
N LEU A 386 -1.75 13.44 -17.38
CA LEU A 386 -2.95 12.61 -17.17
C LEU A 386 -4.14 13.25 -17.90
N PRO A 387 -4.94 12.46 -18.64
CA PRO A 387 -6.13 12.97 -19.30
C PRO A 387 -7.21 13.36 -18.28
N VAL A 388 -7.91 14.46 -18.54
CA VAL A 388 -9.19 14.75 -17.90
C VAL A 388 -10.18 13.66 -18.34
N SER A 389 -10.92 13.04 -17.41
CA SER A 389 -11.95 12.08 -17.78
C SER A 389 -13.20 12.13 -16.89
N TYR A 390 -14.34 11.90 -17.54
CA TYR A 390 -15.69 11.87 -16.94
C TYR A 390 -16.20 10.44 -16.79
N ARG A 391 -16.85 10.15 -15.66
CA ARG A 391 -17.34 8.83 -15.24
C ARG A 391 -18.60 9.01 -14.38
N LEU A 392 -19.53 8.05 -14.41
CA LEU A 392 -20.78 8.16 -13.65
C LEU A 392 -20.58 8.00 -12.13
N PHE A 393 -19.68 7.12 -11.71
CA PHE A 393 -19.31 6.91 -10.30
C PHE A 393 -17.78 6.95 -10.15
N GLY A 394 -17.19 8.14 -10.29
CA GLY A 394 -15.74 8.34 -10.25
C GLY A 394 -15.06 7.76 -9.00
N GLN A 395 -13.97 7.01 -9.21
CA GLN A 395 -13.16 6.48 -8.10
C GLN A 395 -12.48 7.62 -7.33
N ARG A 396 -12.37 7.43 -6.01
CA ARG A 396 -12.02 8.47 -5.04
C ARG A 396 -10.52 8.71 -4.93
N PHE A 397 -10.15 9.98 -4.79
CA PHE A 397 -8.82 10.40 -4.39
C PHE A 397 -8.55 9.90 -2.97
N ILE A 398 -7.58 9.02 -2.84
CA ILE A 398 -7.01 8.65 -1.54
C ILE A 398 -5.51 8.98 -1.53
N ILE A 399 -5.11 9.68 -0.48
CA ILE A 399 -3.82 10.35 -0.34
C ILE A 399 -2.61 9.40 -0.51
N ASP A 400 -2.78 8.13 -0.15
CA ASP A 400 -1.77 7.09 -0.23
C ASP A 400 -1.70 6.39 -1.61
N SER A 401 -2.80 6.30 -2.37
CA SER A 401 -2.68 6.01 -3.82
C SER A 401 -2.00 7.15 -4.56
N TYR A 402 -2.22 8.40 -4.14
CA TYR A 402 -1.51 9.54 -4.72
C TYR A 402 0.00 9.48 -4.42
N VAL A 403 0.40 9.12 -3.19
CA VAL A 403 1.80 8.79 -2.86
C VAL A 403 2.33 7.72 -3.82
N PHE A 404 1.67 6.56 -3.87
CA PHE A 404 2.09 5.42 -4.69
C PHE A 404 2.21 5.74 -6.19
N ALA A 405 1.24 6.45 -6.77
CA ALA A 405 1.28 6.84 -8.18
C ALA A 405 2.43 7.82 -8.49
N ASN A 406 2.93 8.55 -7.48
CA ASN A 406 4.03 9.50 -7.64
C ASN A 406 5.43 8.90 -7.34
N VAL A 407 5.53 7.81 -6.58
CA VAL A 407 6.81 7.15 -6.25
C VAL A 407 7.11 5.92 -7.13
N VAL A 408 6.61 5.91 -8.37
CA VAL A 408 6.84 4.86 -9.38
C VAL A 408 7.30 5.47 -10.71
N TYR A 409 7.61 4.60 -11.69
CA TYR A 409 8.08 5.00 -13.02
C TYR A 409 7.18 6.06 -13.69
N ASP A 410 7.82 6.82 -14.59
CA ASP A 410 7.37 8.07 -15.22
C ASP A 410 7.38 9.28 -14.29
N ARG A 411 6.96 9.15 -13.02
CA ARG A 411 6.99 10.26 -12.04
C ARG A 411 8.34 10.48 -11.38
N ILE A 412 9.16 9.43 -11.24
CA ILE A 412 10.55 9.56 -10.76
C ILE A 412 11.46 10.04 -11.90
N ILE A 413 11.84 11.32 -11.88
CA ILE A 413 12.85 11.89 -12.77
C ILE A 413 14.13 12.16 -11.98
N TYR A 414 15.23 11.49 -12.34
CA TYR A 414 16.54 11.67 -11.71
C TYR A 414 17.62 11.91 -12.77
N GLN A 415 18.42 12.95 -12.58
CA GLN A 415 19.47 13.40 -13.52
C GLN A 415 18.97 13.62 -14.97
N GLY A 416 17.67 13.90 -15.17
CA GLY A 416 17.08 14.09 -16.50
C GLY A 416 16.73 12.79 -17.23
N ALA A 417 16.57 11.68 -16.51
CA ALA A 417 16.02 10.43 -17.02
C ALA A 417 14.90 9.90 -16.10
N LYS A 418 13.91 9.24 -16.70
CA LYS A 418 12.88 8.49 -15.95
C LYS A 418 13.53 7.27 -15.28
N VAL A 419 13.33 7.09 -13.96
CA VAL A 419 13.81 5.90 -13.25
C VAL A 419 12.71 4.85 -13.18
N TRP A 420 13.03 3.61 -13.56
CA TRP A 420 12.10 2.49 -13.42
C TRP A 420 12.06 1.97 -11.98
N ARG A 421 11.13 2.50 -11.18
CA ARG A 421 10.59 1.81 -10.00
C ARG A 421 9.23 1.23 -10.37
N GLY A 422 9.17 -0.09 -10.50
CA GLY A 422 7.98 -0.78 -11.03
C GLY A 422 6.80 -0.86 -10.06
N LEU A 423 7.08 -0.87 -8.74
CA LEU A 423 6.10 -0.95 -7.66
C LEU A 423 6.49 0.01 -6.53
N PRO A 424 5.52 0.59 -5.81
CA PRO A 424 5.76 1.33 -4.58
C PRO A 424 5.96 0.36 -3.41
N ASN A 425 6.55 0.85 -2.32
CA ASN A 425 6.64 0.12 -1.06
C ASN A 425 5.59 0.66 -0.08
N PRO A 426 4.85 -0.19 0.66
CA PRO A 426 3.92 0.27 1.71
C PRO A 426 4.53 1.22 2.76
N LEU A 427 5.85 1.12 2.98
CA LEU A 427 6.60 2.06 3.82
C LEU A 427 6.62 3.49 3.25
N ASP A 428 6.45 3.69 1.94
CA ASP A 428 6.36 5.02 1.32
C ASP A 428 5.19 5.82 1.91
N ALA A 429 4.02 5.16 1.99
CA ALA A 429 2.84 5.71 2.62
C ALA A 429 3.09 5.99 4.11
N MET A 430 3.71 5.07 4.84
CA MET A 430 4.00 5.26 6.28
C MET A 430 4.97 6.40 6.55
N PHE A 431 5.99 6.56 5.71
CA PHE A 431 6.93 7.67 5.80
C PHE A 431 6.23 9.01 5.52
N VAL A 432 5.45 9.09 4.43
CA VAL A 432 4.68 10.30 4.08
C VAL A 432 3.63 10.65 5.14
N LEU A 433 3.01 9.66 5.78
CA LEU A 433 2.06 9.84 6.88
C LEU A 433 2.72 10.30 8.19
N GLY A 434 4.04 10.20 8.32
CA GLY A 434 4.81 10.79 9.42
C GLY A 434 5.74 9.84 10.16
N ASN A 435 5.76 8.53 9.86
CA ASN A 435 6.66 7.61 10.54
C ASN A 435 8.07 7.70 9.96
N ASN A 436 8.92 8.48 10.62
CA ASN A 436 10.32 8.66 10.21
C ASN A 436 11.13 7.34 10.17
N ASN A 437 10.78 6.35 11.00
CA ASN A 437 11.44 5.03 11.00
C ASN A 437 11.17 4.25 9.69
N ALA A 438 10.06 4.52 9.01
CA ALA A 438 9.80 3.94 7.69
C ALA A 438 10.83 4.45 6.67
N GLY A 439 11.32 5.69 6.81
CA GLY A 439 12.39 6.24 5.97
C GLY A 439 13.73 5.52 6.17
N GLU A 440 14.07 5.15 7.40
CA GLU A 440 15.27 4.33 7.68
C GLU A 440 15.18 2.94 7.02
N LEU A 441 13.98 2.35 6.97
CA LEU A 441 13.73 1.04 6.35
C LEU A 441 13.61 1.12 4.82
N LEU A 442 13.20 2.27 4.27
CA LEU A 442 13.18 2.55 2.84
C LEU A 442 14.56 2.84 2.25
N GLN A 443 15.59 3.07 3.07
CA GLN A 443 16.94 3.44 2.62
C GLN A 443 17.43 2.62 1.39
N PRO A 444 17.31 1.27 1.33
CA PRO A 444 17.80 0.50 0.19
C PRO A 444 17.05 0.76 -1.12
N GLU A 445 15.76 1.14 -1.06
CA GLU A 445 14.98 1.50 -2.25
C GLU A 445 15.21 2.95 -2.65
N LEU A 446 15.31 3.86 -1.68
CA LEU A 446 15.64 5.27 -1.91
C LEU A 446 16.99 5.38 -2.61
N GLU A 447 18.00 4.66 -2.13
CA GLU A 447 19.34 4.58 -2.75
C GLU A 447 19.36 3.88 -4.11
N ALA A 448 18.41 2.99 -4.40
CA ALA A 448 18.36 2.22 -5.66
C ALA A 448 17.55 2.88 -6.78
N TYR A 449 16.48 3.60 -6.42
CA TYR A 449 15.52 4.18 -7.37
C TYR A 449 15.51 5.72 -7.38
N HIS A 450 16.26 6.38 -6.50
CA HIS A 450 16.48 7.83 -6.48
C HIS A 450 15.20 8.69 -6.51
N TYR A 451 14.23 8.34 -5.66
CA TYR A 451 12.95 9.04 -5.50
C TYR A 451 12.85 9.85 -4.20
N GLU A 452 13.99 10.13 -3.55
CA GLU A 452 14.04 10.84 -2.26
C GLU A 452 13.40 12.22 -2.34
N SER A 453 13.59 12.94 -3.46
CA SER A 453 12.97 14.25 -3.72
C SER A 453 11.45 14.17 -3.87
N GLN A 454 10.95 13.08 -4.45
CA GLN A 454 9.54 12.90 -4.74
C GLN A 454 8.75 12.50 -3.48
N ILE A 455 9.33 11.62 -2.65
CA ILE A 455 8.70 11.23 -1.37
C ILE A 455 8.77 12.34 -0.32
N ASP A 456 9.82 13.19 -0.31
CA ASP A 456 9.89 14.37 0.54
C ASP A 456 8.84 15.43 0.16
N ALA A 457 8.65 15.69 -1.13
CA ALA A 457 7.59 16.58 -1.62
C ALA A 457 6.18 16.09 -1.22
N LEU A 458 5.94 14.78 -1.28
CA LEU A 458 4.70 14.15 -0.80
C LEU A 458 4.56 14.27 0.72
N ARG A 459 5.63 14.04 1.50
CA ARG A 459 5.66 14.21 2.96
C ARG A 459 5.28 15.64 3.36
N TYR A 460 5.86 16.64 2.70
CA TYR A 460 5.54 18.05 2.91
C TYR A 460 4.06 18.37 2.61
N LEU A 461 3.51 17.85 1.51
CA LEU A 461 2.09 17.99 1.18
C LEU A 461 1.20 17.40 2.30
N VAL A 462 1.48 16.19 2.76
CA VAL A 462 0.67 15.50 3.78
C VAL A 462 0.77 16.15 5.17
N GLU A 463 1.90 16.75 5.51
CA GLU A 463 2.03 17.57 6.74
C GLU A 463 1.35 18.95 6.63
N SER A 464 0.97 19.40 5.44
CA SER A 464 0.30 20.70 5.23
C SER A 464 -1.23 20.67 5.40
N TYR A 465 -1.86 19.48 5.43
CA TYR A 465 -3.31 19.33 5.63
C TYR A 465 -3.75 19.54 7.08
N ASP A 466 -4.88 20.21 7.27
CA ASP A 466 -5.44 20.65 8.55
C ASP A 466 -6.50 19.70 9.15
N GLU A 467 -6.98 20.03 10.35
CA GLU A 467 -7.97 19.24 11.09
C GLU A 467 -9.30 19.07 10.31
N ASP A 468 -9.68 20.05 9.48
CA ASP A 468 -10.85 19.98 8.62
C ASP A 468 -10.66 18.91 7.52
N PHE A 469 -9.48 18.81 6.89
CA PHE A 469 -9.16 17.70 5.97
C PHE A 469 -9.16 16.34 6.67
N TRP A 470 -8.50 16.22 7.83
CA TRP A 470 -8.34 14.94 8.52
C TRP A 470 -9.64 14.40 9.14
N SER A 471 -10.62 15.28 9.43
CA SER A 471 -11.94 14.89 9.96
C SER A 471 -13.04 14.76 8.89
N LYS A 472 -12.76 15.08 7.62
CA LYS A 472 -13.76 15.13 6.52
C LYS A 472 -14.44 13.80 6.21
N SER A 473 -13.71 12.68 6.27
CA SER A 473 -14.22 11.34 5.98
C SER A 473 -13.77 10.32 7.02
N LEU A 474 -14.45 9.16 7.07
CA LEU A 474 -14.00 8.05 7.93
C LEU A 474 -12.63 7.52 7.51
N TYR A 475 -12.35 7.48 6.20
CA TYR A 475 -11.02 7.14 5.65
C TYR A 475 -9.93 8.05 6.21
N ASN A 476 -10.10 9.38 6.10
CA ASN A 476 -9.13 10.35 6.61
C ASN A 476 -9.01 10.29 8.14
N THR A 477 -10.11 10.08 8.85
CA THR A 477 -10.12 9.98 10.32
C THR A 477 -9.38 8.73 10.81
N TRP A 478 -9.59 7.58 10.17
CA TRP A 478 -8.84 6.35 10.48
C TRP A 478 -7.37 6.52 10.09
N LEU A 479 -7.07 7.14 8.94
CA LEU A 479 -5.70 7.43 8.53
C LEU A 479 -4.99 8.37 9.50
N GLN A 480 -5.65 9.39 10.05
CA GLN A 480 -5.12 10.21 11.14
C GLN A 480 -4.87 9.38 12.41
N ALA A 481 -5.76 8.46 12.78
CA ALA A 481 -5.51 7.55 13.90
C ALA A 481 -4.30 6.61 13.67
N ILE A 482 -3.94 6.32 12.42
CA ILE A 482 -2.69 5.65 12.05
C ILE A 482 -1.50 6.62 12.23
N ARG A 483 -1.63 7.92 11.93
CA ARG A 483 -0.60 8.95 12.17
C ARG A 483 -0.31 9.20 13.65
N GLU A 484 -1.31 9.11 14.53
CA GLU A 484 -1.11 9.21 16.00
C GLU A 484 -0.22 8.08 16.60
N LEU A 485 0.12 7.06 15.80
CA LEU A 485 1.04 5.99 16.20
C LEU A 485 2.49 6.23 15.77
N ASN A 486 2.79 7.39 15.18
CA ASN A 486 4.14 7.81 14.79
C ASN A 486 5.05 7.99 16.04
N PRO A 487 6.39 7.89 15.88
CA PRO A 487 7.32 8.04 17.00
C PRO A 487 7.28 9.45 17.62
N ALA A 488 6.90 9.53 18.89
CA ALA A 488 6.86 10.78 19.68
C ALA A 488 8.02 10.88 20.68
N GLU A 489 8.26 12.07 21.24
CA GLU A 489 9.25 12.27 22.30
C GLU A 489 8.95 11.38 23.53
N VAL A 490 10.01 10.79 24.09
CA VAL A 490 9.89 9.78 25.15
C VAL A 490 9.63 10.42 26.51
N GLU A 491 8.36 10.50 26.91
CA GLU A 491 7.92 11.14 28.15
C GLU A 491 8.48 10.52 29.46
N VAL A 492 8.40 11.34 30.53
CA VAL A 492 8.76 10.97 31.90
C VAL A 492 7.68 10.10 32.52
N GLY A 493 7.76 8.79 32.27
CA GLY A 493 6.84 7.78 32.79
C GLY A 493 6.62 6.61 31.83
N THR A 494 6.92 6.81 30.54
CA THR A 494 6.82 5.78 29.50
C THR A 494 7.54 4.49 29.92
N PRO A 495 6.88 3.31 29.87
CA PRO A 495 7.50 2.01 30.16
C PRO A 495 8.72 1.71 29.30
N TYR A 496 9.70 0.95 29.84
CA TYR A 496 10.95 0.67 29.11
C TYR A 496 10.73 -0.02 27.75
N PHE A 497 9.82 -1.00 27.65
CA PHE A 497 9.60 -1.72 26.40
C PHE A 497 9.19 -0.80 25.25
N MET A 498 8.45 0.29 25.52
CA MET A 498 8.04 1.27 24.52
C MET A 498 9.20 2.10 23.96
N LYS A 499 10.36 2.08 24.65
CA LYS A 499 11.61 2.78 24.28
C LYS A 499 12.56 1.87 23.49
N THR A 500 12.06 0.84 22.82
CA THR A 500 12.87 -0.15 22.09
C THR A 500 12.57 -0.16 20.60
N VAL A 501 13.58 -0.42 19.76
CA VAL A 501 13.38 -0.63 18.32
C VAL A 501 12.35 -1.72 18.05
N ALA A 502 12.33 -2.79 18.84
CA ALA A 502 11.35 -3.87 18.72
C ALA A 502 9.90 -3.36 18.87
N TRP A 503 9.65 -2.45 19.82
CA TRP A 503 8.33 -1.81 19.94
C TRP A 503 8.03 -0.84 18.80
N GLN A 504 9.02 -0.07 18.34
CA GLN A 504 8.85 0.86 17.22
C GLN A 504 8.58 0.13 15.89
N HIS A 505 9.25 -0.99 15.63
CA HIS A 505 8.93 -1.91 14.54
C HIS A 505 7.54 -2.53 14.72
N GLN A 506 7.16 -2.90 15.95
CA GLN A 506 5.80 -3.41 16.21
C GLN A 506 4.74 -2.30 16.05
N LYS A 507 5.04 -1.01 16.26
CA LYS A 507 4.16 0.12 15.92
C LYS A 507 4.02 0.27 14.40
N LEU A 508 5.12 0.21 13.66
CA LEU A 508 5.11 0.30 12.21
C LEU A 508 4.41 -0.90 11.54
N ASN A 509 4.60 -2.13 12.04
CA ASN A 509 3.82 -3.31 11.66
C ASN A 509 2.32 -3.09 11.86
N THR A 510 1.96 -2.55 13.02
CA THR A 510 0.61 -2.12 13.38
C THR A 510 0.08 -1.08 12.37
N GLN A 511 0.79 0.01 12.10
CA GLN A 511 0.35 1.05 11.16
C GLN A 511 0.15 0.48 9.74
N LEU A 512 1.10 -0.31 9.24
CA LEU A 512 1.00 -1.00 7.96
C LEU A 512 -0.17 -1.97 7.89
N ALA A 513 -0.39 -2.78 8.94
CA ALA A 513 -1.51 -3.72 9.00
C ALA A 513 -2.86 -3.00 9.00
N SER A 514 -2.99 -1.88 9.72
CA SER A 514 -4.20 -1.05 9.70
C SER A 514 -4.42 -0.37 8.35
N TRP A 515 -3.35 0.10 7.72
CA TRP A 515 -3.43 0.79 6.43
C TRP A 515 -3.80 -0.20 5.32
N ALA A 516 -3.23 -1.40 5.30
CA ALA A 516 -3.59 -2.46 4.36
C ALA A 516 -5.05 -2.91 4.52
N GLN A 517 -5.58 -2.83 5.75
CA GLN A 517 -6.99 -3.09 6.05
C GLN A 517 -7.91 -1.96 5.55
N LEU A 518 -7.60 -0.71 5.89
CA LEU A 518 -8.26 0.48 5.34
C LEU A 518 -8.31 0.47 3.80
N ARG A 519 -7.28 -0.07 3.15
CA ARG A 519 -7.20 -0.28 1.70
C ARG A 519 -7.96 -1.49 1.16
N HIS A 520 -8.10 -2.56 1.95
CA HIS A 520 -8.93 -3.72 1.60
C HIS A 520 -10.41 -3.33 1.58
N ASP A 521 -10.87 -2.66 2.63
CA ASP A 521 -12.31 -2.45 2.85
C ASP A 521 -12.85 -1.47 1.78
N ASN A 522 -12.10 -0.39 1.50
CA ASN A 522 -12.49 0.64 0.53
C ASN A 522 -12.15 0.31 -0.94
N LEU A 523 -11.76 -0.93 -1.26
CA LEU A 523 -11.09 -1.34 -2.52
C LEU A 523 -11.89 -1.13 -3.82
N LEU A 524 -13.20 -0.97 -3.76
CA LEU A 524 -14.06 -0.64 -4.91
C LEU A 524 -14.01 0.85 -5.26
N TYR A 525 -14.05 1.70 -4.23
CA TYR A 525 -14.15 3.15 -4.34
C TYR A 525 -12.79 3.82 -4.42
N ALA A 526 -11.78 3.29 -3.72
CA ALA A 526 -10.41 3.75 -3.75
C ALA A 526 -9.83 3.72 -5.17
N LYS A 527 -9.39 4.87 -5.70
CA LYS A 527 -8.74 4.90 -7.02
C LYS A 527 -7.40 4.18 -6.93
N GLN A 528 -7.27 3.09 -7.67
CA GLN A 528 -6.06 2.27 -7.68
C GLN A 528 -4.96 2.98 -8.46
N SER A 529 -3.79 3.12 -7.85
CA SER A 529 -2.57 3.65 -8.48
C SER A 529 -1.95 2.62 -9.42
N TYR A 530 -1.67 3.02 -10.67
CA TYR A 530 -0.92 2.23 -11.64
C TYR A 530 0.47 2.82 -11.87
N THR A 531 1.44 1.94 -12.14
CA THR A 531 2.72 2.32 -12.76
C THR A 531 2.53 2.36 -14.28
N TRP A 532 3.11 3.35 -14.96
CA TRP A 532 3.09 3.42 -16.43
C TRP A 532 3.80 2.23 -17.07
N GLY A 533 3.32 1.79 -18.24
CA GLY A 533 4.05 0.81 -19.04
C GLY A 533 5.22 1.46 -19.80
N ILE A 534 6.41 0.86 -19.72
CA ILE A 534 7.46 1.12 -20.72
C ILE A 534 7.10 0.36 -22.01
N ILE A 535 7.30 1.00 -23.16
CA ILE A 535 7.39 0.29 -24.45
C ILE A 535 8.78 0.42 -25.06
N CYS A 536 9.15 -0.56 -25.87
CA CYS A 536 10.51 -0.76 -26.33
C CYS A 536 10.73 -0.13 -27.72
N SER A 537 11.24 1.11 -27.73
CA SER A 537 11.57 1.85 -28.96
C SER A 537 13.08 1.81 -29.26
N PHE A 538 13.45 1.87 -30.54
CA PHE A 538 14.83 2.22 -30.92
C PHE A 538 14.89 3.75 -31.09
N PRO A 539 15.55 4.51 -30.20
CA PRO A 539 15.54 5.97 -30.26
C PRO A 539 16.24 6.48 -31.52
N HIS A 540 17.30 5.78 -31.94
CA HIS A 540 17.96 5.94 -33.23
C HIS A 540 18.25 4.56 -33.84
N SER A 541 18.07 4.44 -35.15
CA SER A 541 18.43 3.29 -35.96
C SER A 541 19.22 3.76 -37.19
N TYR A 542 20.13 2.93 -37.69
CA TYR A 542 21.00 3.23 -38.84
C TYR A 542 21.13 1.98 -39.70
N VAL A 543 20.85 2.08 -41.00
CA VAL A 543 20.78 0.92 -41.91
C VAL A 543 22.07 0.81 -42.71
N GLU A 544 22.93 -0.17 -42.37
CA GLU A 544 24.28 -0.30 -42.93
C GLU A 544 24.28 -0.09 -44.47
N PRO A 545 24.99 0.94 -45.00
CA PRO A 545 24.62 1.58 -46.26
C PRO A 545 25.06 0.82 -47.53
N TYR A 546 24.53 -0.40 -47.70
CA TYR A 546 24.73 -1.25 -48.86
C TYR A 546 23.39 -1.52 -49.58
N PRO A 547 22.75 -0.52 -50.21
CA PRO A 547 21.42 -0.70 -50.83
C PRO A 547 21.39 -1.86 -51.83
N GLU A 548 22.44 -2.05 -52.64
CA GLU A 548 22.54 -3.18 -53.59
C GLU A 548 22.60 -4.57 -52.93
N PHE A 549 23.00 -4.68 -51.66
CA PHE A 549 22.91 -5.93 -50.90
C PHE A 549 21.44 -6.26 -50.59
N TYR A 550 20.70 -5.33 -49.99
CA TYR A 550 19.28 -5.50 -49.69
C TYR A 550 18.48 -5.76 -50.98
N ARG A 551 18.74 -5.00 -52.06
CA ARG A 551 18.20 -5.25 -53.41
C ARG A 551 18.56 -6.61 -54.00
N THR A 552 19.60 -7.28 -53.52
CA THR A 552 19.98 -8.63 -53.97
C THR A 552 19.26 -9.71 -53.16
N ILE A 553 19.02 -9.50 -51.87
CA ILE A 553 18.16 -10.37 -51.06
C ILE A 553 16.69 -10.25 -51.48
N GLU A 554 16.21 -9.04 -51.80
CA GLU A 554 14.88 -8.78 -52.42
C GLU A 554 14.65 -9.71 -53.63
N LYS A 555 15.61 -9.75 -54.57
CA LYS A 555 15.57 -10.60 -55.78
C LYS A 555 15.63 -12.10 -55.47
N PHE A 556 16.35 -12.50 -54.42
CA PHE A 556 16.39 -13.90 -53.95
C PHE A 556 15.03 -14.34 -53.40
N CYS A 557 14.42 -13.53 -52.53
CA CYS A 557 13.10 -13.79 -51.95
C CYS A 557 12.01 -13.79 -53.03
N ASP A 558 12.06 -12.87 -54.00
CA ASP A 558 11.11 -12.84 -55.13
C ASP A 558 11.22 -14.09 -56.03
N ALA A 559 12.43 -14.58 -56.28
CA ALA A 559 12.66 -15.84 -56.99
C ALA A 559 12.15 -17.07 -56.20
N ALA A 560 12.37 -17.10 -54.89
CA ALA A 560 11.86 -18.17 -54.01
C ALA A 560 10.33 -18.16 -53.94
N TYR A 561 9.72 -16.99 -53.71
CA TYR A 561 8.27 -16.78 -53.74
C TYR A 561 7.66 -17.22 -55.08
N THR A 562 8.26 -16.79 -56.20
CA THR A 562 7.85 -17.19 -57.56
C THR A 562 7.96 -18.69 -57.77
N TYR A 563 8.98 -19.35 -57.21
CA TYR A 563 9.13 -20.81 -57.30
C TYR A 563 8.06 -21.55 -56.48
N PHE A 564 7.91 -21.24 -55.20
CA PHE A 564 6.97 -21.97 -54.33
C PHE A 564 5.50 -21.71 -54.70
N SER A 565 5.15 -20.48 -55.09
CA SER A 565 3.81 -20.13 -55.58
C SER A 565 3.43 -20.86 -56.89
N ARG A 566 4.41 -21.28 -57.71
CA ARG A 566 4.16 -22.05 -58.94
C ARG A 566 4.17 -23.57 -58.75
N ASN A 567 4.90 -24.07 -57.75
CA ASN A 567 5.09 -25.52 -57.55
C ASN A 567 4.21 -26.11 -56.43
N GLY A 568 3.56 -25.28 -55.61
CA GLY A 568 2.43 -25.68 -54.77
C GLY A 568 2.78 -26.53 -53.54
N VAL A 569 3.19 -25.87 -52.45
CA VAL A 569 3.37 -26.51 -51.14
C VAL A 569 2.22 -26.11 -50.22
N MET A 570 1.25 -27.01 -50.02
CA MET A 570 0.12 -26.76 -49.12
C MET A 570 0.46 -27.09 -47.66
N GLY A 571 -0.15 -26.35 -46.72
CA GLY A 571 -0.08 -26.64 -45.28
C GLY A 571 1.04 -25.95 -44.50
N TYR A 572 1.85 -25.08 -45.13
CA TYR A 572 2.98 -24.39 -44.49
C TYR A 572 3.07 -22.92 -44.96
N PRO A 573 3.36 -21.93 -44.09
CA PRO A 573 3.34 -20.49 -44.41
C PRO A 573 4.53 -20.00 -45.25
N ILE A 574 5.19 -20.88 -46.01
CA ILE A 574 6.46 -20.64 -46.72
C ILE A 574 6.36 -19.48 -47.73
N THR A 575 5.25 -19.36 -48.46
CA THR A 575 5.04 -18.26 -49.41
C THR A 575 4.76 -16.93 -48.72
N SER A 576 4.14 -16.93 -47.53
CA SER A 576 3.95 -15.71 -46.73
C SER A 576 5.29 -15.20 -46.21
N TYR A 577 6.08 -16.10 -45.59
CA TYR A 577 7.43 -15.81 -45.12
C TYR A 577 8.31 -15.15 -46.18
N PHE A 578 8.45 -15.75 -47.38
CA PHE A 578 9.29 -15.16 -48.43
C PHE A 578 8.76 -13.82 -48.98
N ASN A 579 7.45 -13.56 -48.91
CA ASN A 579 6.89 -12.26 -49.27
C ASN A 579 7.20 -11.19 -48.22
N ASN A 580 7.07 -11.52 -46.94
CA ASN A 580 7.28 -10.55 -45.85
C ASN A 580 8.76 -10.14 -45.79
N VAL A 581 9.69 -11.12 -45.83
CA VAL A 581 11.14 -10.85 -45.93
C VAL A 581 11.49 -9.98 -47.15
N ARG A 582 10.88 -10.23 -48.32
CA ARG A 582 11.11 -9.42 -49.53
C ARG A 582 10.73 -7.95 -49.32
N ASN A 583 9.59 -7.69 -48.70
CA ASN A 583 9.08 -6.34 -48.48
C ASN A 583 9.96 -5.56 -47.47
N ILE A 584 10.45 -6.22 -46.42
CA ILE A 584 11.39 -5.67 -45.44
C ILE A 584 12.70 -5.24 -46.13
N MET A 585 13.27 -6.09 -46.98
CA MET A 585 14.49 -5.77 -47.74
C MET A 585 14.31 -4.55 -48.67
N GLN A 586 13.12 -4.37 -49.24
CA GLN A 586 12.83 -3.22 -50.11
C GLN A 586 12.86 -1.89 -49.33
N GLN A 587 12.34 -1.85 -48.09
CA GLN A 587 12.35 -0.63 -47.28
C GLN A 587 13.76 -0.29 -46.78
N LEU A 588 14.50 -1.28 -46.27
CA LEU A 588 15.90 -1.11 -45.83
C LEU A 588 16.80 -0.57 -46.97
N ALA A 589 16.58 -1.02 -48.21
CA ALA A 589 17.30 -0.49 -49.37
C ALA A 589 17.05 1.02 -49.60
N GLY A 590 15.82 1.50 -49.41
CA GLY A 590 15.48 2.92 -49.58
C GLY A 590 16.07 3.82 -48.49
N ILE A 591 16.08 3.35 -47.25
CA ILE A 591 16.67 4.05 -46.10
C ILE A 591 18.20 4.17 -46.28
N ALA A 592 18.87 3.06 -46.63
CA ALA A 592 20.31 3.05 -46.94
C ALA A 592 20.69 4.00 -48.08
N GLU A 593 19.81 4.22 -49.07
CA GLU A 593 20.02 5.23 -50.13
C GLU A 593 19.95 6.67 -49.62
N LYS A 594 19.08 6.98 -48.64
CA LYS A 594 18.94 8.32 -48.04
C LYS A 594 20.09 8.65 -47.10
N GLU A 595 20.49 7.70 -46.25
CA GLU A 595 21.62 7.87 -45.33
C GLU A 595 22.92 8.21 -46.08
N LEU A 596 23.17 7.56 -47.23
CA LEU A 596 24.31 7.87 -48.12
C LEU A 596 24.26 9.28 -48.74
N ARG A 597 23.08 9.88 -48.85
CA ARG A 597 22.88 11.24 -49.38
C ARG A 597 22.85 12.30 -48.29
N MET A 598 22.83 11.90 -47.02
CA MET A 598 22.52 12.76 -45.87
C MET A 598 21.12 13.42 -46.00
N GLU A 599 20.18 12.71 -46.61
CA GLU A 599 18.77 13.10 -46.69
C GLU A 599 18.06 12.68 -45.39
N PRO A 600 17.21 13.55 -44.78
CA PRO A 600 16.44 13.16 -43.61
C PRO A 600 15.41 12.07 -43.96
N LEU A 601 15.23 11.13 -43.04
CA LEU A 601 14.14 10.15 -43.11
C LEU A 601 12.79 10.84 -42.85
N ASN A 602 11.72 10.30 -43.42
CA ASN A 602 10.36 10.74 -43.11
C ASN A 602 9.81 10.00 -41.87
N GLN A 603 8.63 10.40 -41.39
CA GLN A 603 8.04 9.78 -40.20
C GLN A 603 7.76 8.29 -40.39
N ASP A 604 7.30 7.87 -41.57
CA ASP A 604 6.98 6.47 -41.87
C ASP A 604 8.23 5.57 -41.77
N GLU A 605 9.37 6.04 -42.30
CA GLU A 605 10.67 5.36 -42.25
C GLU A 605 11.20 5.26 -40.81
N ILE A 606 11.04 6.33 -40.02
CA ILE A 606 11.41 6.35 -38.59
C ILE A 606 10.54 5.36 -37.80
N THR A 607 9.22 5.35 -38.03
CA THR A 607 8.29 4.42 -37.39
C THR A 607 8.56 2.96 -37.79
N PHE A 608 8.87 2.68 -39.06
CA PHE A 608 9.28 1.35 -39.53
C PHE A 608 10.56 0.85 -38.84
N LEU A 609 11.56 1.72 -38.67
CA LEU A 609 12.80 1.38 -37.97
C LEU A 609 12.61 1.18 -36.45
N LYS A 610 11.69 1.92 -35.82
CA LYS A 610 11.28 1.69 -34.43
C LYS A 610 10.56 0.33 -34.29
N GLY A 611 9.69 -0.01 -35.24
CA GLY A 611 8.84 -1.21 -35.25
C GLY A 611 9.53 -2.57 -35.51
N MET A 612 10.83 -2.71 -35.24
CA MET A 612 11.57 -3.94 -35.57
C MET A 612 11.15 -5.14 -34.71
N MET A 613 11.28 -5.07 -33.38
CA MET A 613 11.02 -6.22 -32.49
C MET A 613 9.52 -6.39 -32.17
N ARG A 614 8.78 -5.29 -32.15
CA ARG A 614 7.36 -5.16 -31.82
C ARG A 614 6.76 -4.16 -32.80
N GLU A 615 5.49 -4.30 -33.17
CA GLU A 615 4.77 -3.16 -33.76
C GLU A 615 4.76 -2.01 -32.73
N PRO A 616 4.66 -0.73 -33.16
CA PRO A 616 4.72 0.40 -32.23
C PRO A 616 3.78 0.23 -31.03
N ASP A 617 2.57 -0.28 -31.27
CA ASP A 617 1.48 -0.37 -30.29
C ASP A 617 1.63 -1.45 -29.20
N ILE A 618 2.84 -1.97 -28.95
CA ILE A 618 3.05 -3.17 -28.10
C ILE A 618 4.18 -3.01 -27.07
N ILE A 619 3.81 -3.29 -25.81
CA ILE A 619 4.60 -3.22 -24.55
C ILE A 619 6.01 -3.83 -24.63
N CYS A 620 6.98 -3.31 -23.86
CA CYS A 620 8.21 -4.05 -23.56
C CYS A 620 7.90 -5.40 -22.88
N GLY A 621 8.71 -6.43 -23.16
CA GLY A 621 8.65 -7.69 -22.41
C GLY A 621 9.01 -8.95 -23.20
N ALA A 622 8.74 -10.09 -22.57
CA ALA A 622 8.83 -11.43 -23.16
C ALA A 622 7.83 -11.64 -24.31
N PRO A 623 7.97 -12.72 -25.12
CA PRO A 623 7.03 -13.08 -26.17
C PRO A 623 5.54 -13.06 -25.77
N PRO A 624 4.61 -12.80 -26.72
CA PRO A 624 4.85 -12.64 -28.16
C PRO A 624 5.66 -11.37 -28.48
N TRP A 625 6.69 -11.57 -29.31
CA TRP A 625 7.22 -10.48 -30.14
C TRP A 625 6.20 -10.22 -31.26
N ALA A 626 6.33 -9.13 -32.02
CA ALA A 626 5.28 -8.75 -32.98
C ALA A 626 5.73 -7.92 -34.17
N GLY A 627 6.92 -7.29 -34.11
CA GLY A 627 7.42 -6.45 -35.20
C GLY A 627 7.98 -7.29 -36.33
N TRP A 628 8.41 -6.63 -37.41
CA TRP A 628 8.89 -7.28 -38.64
C TRP A 628 10.12 -8.18 -38.45
N PHE A 629 10.78 -8.14 -37.29
CA PHE A 629 11.76 -9.14 -36.87
C PHE A 629 11.16 -10.55 -36.79
N LEU A 630 9.90 -10.73 -36.35
CA LEU A 630 9.27 -12.05 -36.31
C LEU A 630 8.98 -12.63 -37.69
N ASP A 631 8.75 -11.80 -38.70
CA ASP A 631 8.62 -12.26 -40.09
C ASP A 631 9.91 -12.89 -40.65
N LEU A 632 11.03 -12.78 -39.91
CA LEU A 632 12.28 -13.49 -40.18
C LEU A 632 12.32 -14.91 -39.57
N TYR A 633 11.30 -15.30 -38.79
CA TYR A 633 11.19 -16.59 -38.08
C TYR A 633 9.91 -17.36 -38.47
N TYR A 634 9.66 -18.53 -37.84
CA TYR A 634 8.71 -19.53 -38.33
C TYR A 634 7.88 -20.27 -37.25
N ASN A 635 8.20 -20.15 -35.97
CA ASN A 635 7.44 -20.75 -34.84
C ASN A 635 7.82 -20.06 -33.51
N ILE A 636 6.88 -19.96 -32.55
CA ILE A 636 6.99 -19.05 -31.38
C ILE A 636 6.69 -19.74 -30.02
N ASP A 637 5.81 -20.74 -29.98
CA ASP A 637 4.89 -20.98 -28.84
C ASP A 637 5.46 -21.69 -27.59
N LYS A 638 6.78 -21.78 -27.40
CA LYS A 638 7.41 -22.65 -26.37
C LYS A 638 8.02 -21.88 -25.19
N LEU A 639 7.22 -21.21 -24.35
CA LEU A 639 7.79 -20.16 -23.48
C LEU A 639 7.33 -19.92 -22.01
N ILE A 640 6.11 -20.24 -21.51
CA ILE A 640 5.62 -19.75 -20.18
C ILE A 640 4.56 -20.67 -19.48
N GLU A 641 4.64 -20.89 -18.14
CA GLU A 641 3.77 -21.66 -17.15
C GLU A 641 4.20 -21.27 -15.67
N GLU A 642 3.57 -21.49 -14.47
CA GLU A 642 2.17 -21.49 -13.89
C GLU A 642 2.17 -21.62 -12.29
N ASP A 643 1.10 -21.24 -11.52
CA ASP A 643 0.75 -21.40 -10.02
C ASP A 643 1.35 -20.53 -8.83
N ASP A 644 0.79 -20.60 -7.57
CA ASP A 644 0.94 -19.63 -6.40
C ASP A 644 0.81 -20.15 -4.89
N TYR A 645 1.89 -20.21 -4.06
CA TYR A 645 2.09 -19.43 -2.80
C TYR A 645 3.35 -18.52 -2.92
N VAL A 646 3.23 -17.20 -2.90
CA VAL A 646 4.36 -16.26 -3.11
C VAL A 646 5.69 -16.54 -2.36
N ILE A 647 6.71 -16.96 -3.11
CA ILE A 647 8.15 -16.91 -2.80
C ILE A 647 8.86 -15.99 -3.83
N ALA A 648 8.55 -14.70 -3.76
CA ALA A 648 9.11 -13.71 -4.68
C ALA A 648 10.65 -13.74 -4.66
N ASP A 649 11.26 -14.06 -5.79
CA ASP A 649 12.70 -13.89 -5.98
C ASP A 649 13.03 -12.41 -6.21
N VAL A 650 14.02 -11.91 -5.46
CA VAL A 650 14.31 -10.47 -5.33
C VAL A 650 15.74 -10.11 -5.71
N HIS A 651 16.63 -11.09 -5.88
CA HIS A 651 18.01 -10.85 -6.32
C HIS A 651 18.65 -12.08 -6.97
N THR A 652 19.52 -11.89 -7.96
CA THR A 652 20.33 -12.95 -8.58
C THR A 652 21.80 -12.56 -8.67
N GLN A 653 22.67 -13.26 -7.94
CA GLN A 653 24.13 -13.16 -8.05
C GLN A 653 24.65 -14.17 -9.09
N ALA A 654 25.02 -13.68 -10.27
CA ALA A 654 25.49 -14.50 -11.38
C ALA A 654 26.82 -15.23 -11.11
N THR A 655 27.81 -14.51 -10.57
CA THR A 655 29.17 -15.02 -10.33
C THR A 655 29.62 -14.89 -8.88
N ASP A 656 30.59 -15.71 -8.49
CA ASP A 656 31.41 -15.45 -7.31
C ASP A 656 32.37 -14.27 -7.51
N GLU A 657 33.12 -13.96 -6.46
CA GLU A 657 34.19 -12.94 -6.42
C GLU A 657 35.34 -13.18 -7.40
N GLY A 658 35.50 -14.41 -7.90
CA GLY A 658 36.50 -14.78 -8.92
C GLY A 658 35.98 -14.70 -10.35
N GLY A 659 34.70 -14.37 -10.55
CA GLY A 659 34.04 -14.40 -11.86
C GLY A 659 33.62 -15.80 -12.32
N ASN A 660 33.68 -16.83 -11.46
CA ASN A 660 33.11 -18.15 -11.75
C ASN A 660 31.59 -18.07 -11.61
N LEU A 661 30.84 -18.71 -12.52
CA LEU A 661 29.37 -18.72 -12.48
C LEU A 661 28.87 -19.57 -11.29
N ILE A 662 27.93 -19.03 -10.50
CA ILE A 662 27.34 -19.72 -9.33
C ILE A 662 25.81 -19.63 -9.25
N GLY A 663 25.18 -18.65 -9.90
CA GLY A 663 23.72 -18.54 -9.97
C GLY A 663 23.00 -18.54 -8.61
N LYS A 664 23.46 -17.74 -7.64
CA LYS A 664 22.75 -17.59 -6.36
C LYS A 664 21.48 -16.75 -6.54
N ILE A 665 20.38 -17.15 -5.93
CA ILE A 665 19.11 -16.40 -6.01
C ILE A 665 18.51 -16.26 -4.61
N LEU A 666 18.17 -15.03 -4.22
CA LEU A 666 17.48 -14.71 -2.96
C LEU A 666 15.98 -14.57 -3.22
N HIS A 667 15.19 -15.16 -2.33
CA HIS A 667 13.73 -15.07 -2.32
C HIS A 667 13.23 -14.67 -0.93
N VAL A 668 12.02 -14.10 -0.87
CA VAL A 668 11.32 -13.71 0.37
C VAL A 668 9.90 -14.28 0.38
N GLY A 669 9.36 -14.58 1.57
CA GLY A 669 8.04 -15.21 1.69
C GLY A 669 7.40 -15.12 3.08
N THR A 670 6.12 -15.45 3.16
CA THR A 670 5.27 -15.34 4.36
C THR A 670 4.95 -16.70 5.00
N GLY A 671 4.27 -16.70 6.16
CA GLY A 671 3.91 -17.93 6.87
C GLY A 671 2.89 -17.74 8.01
N LYS A 672 2.99 -18.55 9.07
CA LYS A 672 1.95 -18.70 10.13
C LYS A 672 2.01 -17.65 11.25
N VAL A 673 0.91 -17.49 11.98
CA VAL A 673 0.81 -16.67 13.20
C VAL A 673 1.43 -17.42 14.38
N ASN A 674 2.03 -16.71 15.36
CA ASN A 674 2.70 -17.29 16.53
C ASN A 674 2.20 -16.65 17.84
N LEU A 675 2.45 -17.28 18.99
CA LEU A 675 2.11 -16.75 20.32
C LEU A 675 3.31 -16.10 21.02
N GLY A 676 3.06 -15.03 21.77
CA GLY A 676 4.03 -14.34 22.61
C GLY A 676 3.58 -14.18 24.08
N ILE A 677 4.57 -14.10 24.97
CA ILE A 677 4.41 -13.97 26.43
C ILE A 677 5.22 -12.76 26.91
N PHE A 678 4.66 -11.94 27.81
CA PHE A 678 5.15 -10.61 28.15
C PHE A 678 5.08 -10.35 29.67
N LEU A 679 6.12 -9.78 30.27
CA LEU A 679 6.21 -9.47 31.72
C LEU A 679 6.14 -7.96 31.98
N ALA A 680 5.06 -7.50 32.61
CA ALA A 680 4.81 -6.07 32.84
C ALA A 680 4.24 -5.80 34.25
N GLY A 681 4.19 -4.53 34.66
CA GLY A 681 3.45 -4.11 35.84
C GLY A 681 1.98 -3.86 35.48
N SER A 682 1.04 -4.57 36.13
CA SER A 682 -0.40 -4.48 35.84
C SER A 682 -1.02 -3.18 36.35
N PRO A 683 -1.49 -2.25 35.49
CA PRO A 683 -2.02 -0.96 35.94
C PRO A 683 -3.32 -1.11 36.75
N SER A 684 -4.10 -2.17 36.50
CA SER A 684 -5.33 -2.49 37.23
C SER A 684 -5.09 -3.06 38.63
N ASP A 685 -3.90 -3.61 38.90
CA ASP A 685 -3.47 -4.06 40.22
C ASP A 685 -2.21 -3.32 40.71
N ASN A 686 -2.30 -1.99 40.79
CA ASN A 686 -1.30 -1.11 41.41
C ASN A 686 0.15 -1.36 40.91
N TYR A 687 0.31 -1.72 39.64
CA TYR A 687 1.56 -2.09 38.98
C TYR A 687 2.30 -3.30 39.59
N GLN A 688 1.60 -4.26 40.20
CA GLN A 688 2.18 -5.56 40.54
C GLN A 688 2.72 -6.27 39.29
N PRO A 689 3.83 -7.03 39.42
CA PRO A 689 4.40 -7.79 38.31
C PRO A 689 3.44 -8.91 37.87
N VAL A 690 2.96 -8.86 36.63
CA VAL A 690 2.03 -9.84 36.03
C VAL A 690 2.58 -10.31 34.68
N ALA A 691 2.35 -11.58 34.35
CA ALA A 691 2.63 -12.17 33.05
C ALA A 691 1.38 -12.18 32.15
N PHE A 692 1.55 -11.78 30.89
CA PHE A 692 0.48 -11.63 29.89
C PHE A 692 0.78 -12.42 28.61
N VAL A 693 -0.24 -12.78 27.82
CA VAL A 693 -0.11 -13.57 26.58
C VAL A 693 -0.84 -12.91 25.40
N GLY A 694 -0.33 -13.01 24.17
CA GLY A 694 -1.00 -12.49 22.95
C GLY A 694 -0.32 -12.89 21.62
N PRO A 695 -0.98 -12.75 20.45
CA PRO A 695 -0.48 -13.24 19.15
C PRO A 695 0.46 -12.28 18.39
N CYS A 696 1.23 -12.82 17.43
CA CYS A 696 2.29 -12.18 16.62
C CYS A 696 2.42 -12.79 15.19
N MET A 697 3.04 -12.08 14.23
CA MET A 697 3.17 -12.51 12.81
C MET A 697 4.55 -13.14 12.43
N SER A 698 4.75 -13.55 11.17
CA SER A 698 5.99 -14.19 10.67
C SER A 698 6.45 -13.74 9.27
N TYR A 699 7.73 -13.98 8.96
CA TYR A 699 8.44 -13.59 7.73
C TYR A 699 9.67 -14.50 7.49
N TYR A 700 10.04 -14.75 6.22
CA TYR A 700 11.08 -15.69 5.81
C TYR A 700 11.92 -15.19 4.62
N GLU A 701 13.18 -15.65 4.56
CA GLU A 701 14.13 -15.44 3.46
C GLU A 701 14.70 -16.81 3.01
N HIS A 702 14.97 -16.99 1.71
CA HIS A 702 15.54 -18.24 1.19
C HIS A 702 16.54 -18.01 0.04
N ILE A 703 17.75 -18.58 0.14
CA ILE A 703 18.78 -18.49 -0.91
C ILE A 703 19.02 -19.86 -1.55
N THR A 704 18.98 -19.90 -2.88
CA THR A 704 19.32 -21.06 -3.72
C THR A 704 20.65 -20.88 -4.47
N LEU A 705 21.06 -21.90 -5.20
CA LEU A 705 22.32 -21.98 -5.98
C LEU A 705 22.03 -22.51 -7.39
N ASP A 706 23.03 -22.45 -8.27
CA ASP A 706 22.98 -23.07 -9.60
C ASP A 706 21.77 -22.60 -10.47
N TRP A 707 21.31 -21.36 -10.23
CA TRP A 707 20.21 -20.66 -10.90
C TRP A 707 18.79 -21.23 -10.60
N ASP A 708 18.66 -21.99 -9.52
CA ASP A 708 17.43 -22.66 -9.07
C ASP A 708 16.38 -21.67 -8.49
N ARG A 709 15.61 -20.99 -9.35
CA ARG A 709 14.46 -20.16 -8.94
C ARG A 709 13.38 -21.02 -8.31
N LYS A 710 12.75 -20.51 -7.26
CA LYS A 710 11.59 -21.16 -6.63
C LYS A 710 10.30 -20.61 -7.18
N THR A 711 9.41 -21.55 -7.46
CA THR A 711 8.02 -21.31 -7.81
C THR A 711 7.19 -21.43 -6.55
N ASP A 712 5.96 -21.00 -6.68
CA ASP A 712 5.12 -20.69 -5.55
C ASP A 712 4.38 -21.97 -5.07
N GLU A 713 4.16 -22.96 -5.95
CA GLU A 713 3.80 -24.37 -5.62
C GLU A 713 4.90 -25.11 -4.85
N TRP A 714 6.15 -24.70 -5.02
CA TRP A 714 7.27 -25.27 -4.27
C TRP A 714 7.30 -24.71 -2.84
N TRP A 715 7.03 -23.41 -2.67
CA TRP A 715 6.96 -22.76 -1.36
C TRP A 715 5.76 -23.23 -0.54
N SER A 716 4.55 -23.16 -1.09
CA SER A 716 3.88 -24.41 -1.46
C SER A 716 3.98 -25.60 -0.51
N ALA A 717 4.51 -26.68 -1.08
CA ALA A 717 4.86 -27.91 -0.37
C ALA A 717 5.91 -27.70 0.76
N MET A 718 6.80 -26.71 0.69
CA MET A 718 7.85 -26.50 1.70
C MET A 718 7.30 -26.01 3.05
N ILE A 719 6.44 -24.99 3.06
CA ILE A 719 5.78 -24.45 4.26
C ILE A 719 4.87 -25.48 4.92
N GLN A 720 4.33 -26.43 4.15
CA GLN A 720 3.60 -27.59 4.68
C GLN A 720 4.52 -28.72 5.19
N GLY A 721 5.65 -28.96 4.51
CA GLY A 721 6.57 -30.08 4.80
C GLY A 721 7.56 -29.84 5.94
N GLY A 722 7.91 -28.58 6.23
CA GLY A 722 8.78 -28.20 7.33
C GLY A 722 9.46 -26.86 7.08
N PHE A 723 9.08 -25.84 7.87
CA PHE A 723 9.47 -24.45 7.66
C PHE A 723 11.00 -24.25 7.54
N PRO A 724 11.46 -23.39 6.62
CA PRO A 724 12.83 -22.88 6.65
C PRO A 724 13.07 -22.00 7.89
N ALA A 725 14.34 -21.72 8.18
CA ALA A 725 14.70 -20.79 9.25
C ALA A 725 14.27 -19.35 8.90
N ARG A 726 13.89 -18.58 9.92
CA ARG A 726 13.70 -17.13 9.80
C ARG A 726 15.03 -16.38 9.76
N PRO A 727 15.06 -15.13 9.30
CA PRO A 727 16.24 -14.28 9.35
C PRO A 727 16.83 -14.21 10.77
N GLU A 728 18.15 -14.32 10.87
CA GLU A 728 18.81 -14.59 12.16
C GLU A 728 18.64 -13.46 13.21
N TRP A 729 18.23 -12.26 12.80
CA TRP A 729 17.95 -11.15 13.72
C TRP A 729 16.67 -11.34 14.54
N THR A 730 15.76 -12.21 14.12
CA THR A 730 14.57 -12.61 14.91
C THR A 730 14.93 -13.43 16.15
N ASN A 731 16.07 -14.12 16.12
CA ASN A 731 16.53 -15.04 17.16
C ASN A 731 16.74 -14.41 18.55
N VAL A 732 16.78 -13.08 18.66
CA VAL A 732 16.97 -12.40 19.96
C VAL A 732 15.74 -12.50 20.88
N TYR A 733 14.56 -12.79 20.32
CA TYR A 733 13.29 -12.92 21.04
C TYR A 733 12.46 -14.15 20.64
N LEU A 734 12.82 -14.84 19.55
CA LEU A 734 12.08 -15.95 18.99
C LEU A 734 12.64 -17.30 19.45
N ALA A 735 11.80 -18.08 20.14
CA ALA A 735 12.02 -19.49 20.38
C ALA A 735 11.51 -20.31 19.18
N ASN A 736 12.28 -21.33 18.77
CA ASN A 736 11.98 -22.13 17.58
C ASN A 736 10.80 -23.11 17.77
N ASN A 737 10.50 -23.92 16.75
CA ASN A 737 9.40 -24.89 16.74
C ASN A 737 9.44 -26.00 17.82
N LYS A 738 10.50 -26.05 18.65
CA LYS A 738 10.60 -26.92 19.85
C LYS A 738 10.66 -26.14 21.16
N GLY A 739 10.56 -24.81 21.09
CA GLY A 739 10.78 -23.89 22.21
C GLY A 739 12.26 -23.73 22.59
N GLY A 740 13.22 -23.99 21.69
CA GLY A 740 14.65 -23.78 21.98
C GLY A 740 15.13 -22.37 21.64
N GLU A 741 16.22 -21.91 22.27
CA GLU A 741 16.89 -20.64 21.92
C GLU A 741 17.65 -20.83 20.60
N ASN A 742 17.44 -19.91 19.66
CA ASN A 742 18.28 -19.82 18.46
C ASN A 742 19.54 -19.00 18.79
N THR A 743 20.66 -19.69 19.07
CA THR A 743 21.91 -19.01 19.42
C THR A 743 22.57 -18.30 18.21
N GLY A 744 23.19 -17.14 18.45
CA GLY A 744 23.88 -16.35 17.42
C GLY A 744 23.02 -15.26 16.77
N GLY A 745 23.24 -15.02 15.48
CA GLY A 745 22.50 -14.06 14.65
C GLY A 745 23.01 -12.61 14.67
N LEU A 746 22.58 -11.85 13.64
CA LEU A 746 22.72 -10.39 13.58
C LEU A 746 21.93 -9.74 14.72
N ARG A 747 22.48 -8.69 15.36
CA ARG A 747 21.83 -8.01 16.50
C ARG A 747 22.08 -6.51 16.44
N LEU A 748 21.08 -5.73 16.83
CA LEU A 748 21.24 -4.30 17.11
C LEU A 748 22.22 -4.12 18.27
N LYS A 749 23.03 -3.05 18.22
CA LYS A 749 23.91 -2.69 19.33
C LYS A 749 23.07 -2.07 20.45
N GLY A 750 23.32 -2.48 21.68
CA GLY A 750 22.73 -1.86 22.86
C GLY A 750 23.71 -1.74 24.02
N ALA A 751 23.35 -0.91 24.99
CA ALA A 751 24.01 -0.90 26.29
C ALA A 751 23.65 -2.16 27.10
N LEU A 752 24.40 -2.42 28.17
CA LEU A 752 24.00 -3.37 29.20
C LEU A 752 23.05 -2.65 30.17
N PHE A 753 21.88 -3.21 30.45
CA PHE A 753 21.03 -2.73 31.54
C PHE A 753 21.65 -3.17 32.87
N ASP A 754 22.37 -2.24 33.52
CA ASP A 754 23.08 -2.47 34.77
C ASP A 754 22.25 -2.16 36.03
N GLN A 755 21.09 -1.53 35.86
CA GLN A 755 20.19 -1.21 36.95
C GLN A 755 19.52 -2.48 37.48
N LYS A 756 19.72 -2.75 38.78
CA LYS A 756 18.96 -3.78 39.47
C LYS A 756 17.54 -3.24 39.72
N GLU A 757 16.55 -3.86 39.08
CA GLU A 757 15.15 -3.56 39.38
C GLU A 757 14.83 -3.96 40.82
N ASN A 758 14.35 -3.01 41.61
CA ASN A 758 13.59 -3.33 42.82
C ASN A 758 12.25 -3.91 42.37
N THR A 759 12.14 -5.24 42.35
CA THR A 759 10.85 -5.95 42.30
C THR A 759 9.91 -5.34 43.35
N GLY A 760 8.65 -5.08 42.97
CA GLY A 760 7.76 -4.06 43.57
C GLY A 760 7.43 -4.14 45.07
N ILE A 761 7.99 -5.09 45.80
CA ILE A 761 7.87 -5.29 47.25
C ILE A 761 8.67 -4.22 48.03
N ASP A 762 9.78 -3.70 47.48
CA ASP A 762 10.69 -2.75 48.16
C ASP A 762 10.31 -1.26 47.99
N GLN A 763 9.02 -0.94 47.74
CA GLN A 763 8.48 0.43 47.86
C GLN A 763 7.39 0.57 48.92
N VAL A 764 7.54 -0.11 50.06
CA VAL A 764 6.92 0.39 51.31
C VAL A 764 7.53 1.76 51.63
N THR A 765 6.79 2.84 51.36
CA THR A 765 7.27 4.21 51.54
C THR A 765 7.71 4.42 52.98
N GLN A 766 8.91 4.98 53.21
CA GLN A 766 9.57 4.99 54.52
C GLN A 766 8.71 5.65 55.61
N GLY A 767 8.02 4.83 56.41
CA GLY A 767 7.08 5.26 57.47
C GLY A 767 5.62 5.43 57.04
N SER A 768 5.18 4.90 55.88
CA SER A 768 3.78 4.91 55.46
C SER A 768 2.88 4.31 56.55
N LEU A 769 2.03 5.13 57.16
CA LEU A 769 1.12 4.72 58.22
C LEU A 769 -0.23 4.32 57.62
N TRP A 770 -0.62 3.07 57.85
CA TRP A 770 -1.91 2.50 57.48
C TRP A 770 -2.75 2.24 58.73
N ILE A 771 -4.08 2.17 58.57
CA ILE A 771 -4.98 1.76 59.66
C ILE A 771 -6.18 0.98 59.12
N TYR A 772 -6.57 -0.10 59.79
CA TYR A 772 -7.73 -0.91 59.43
C TYR A 772 -8.50 -1.43 60.66
N PRO A 773 -9.84 -1.39 60.68
CA PRO A 773 -10.71 -0.79 59.67
C PRO A 773 -10.70 0.75 59.72
N ASN A 774 -11.00 1.39 58.59
CA ASN A 774 -11.27 2.83 58.49
C ASN A 774 -12.50 3.00 57.57
N PRO A 775 -13.71 3.25 58.10
CA PRO A 775 -14.00 3.72 59.44
C PRO A 775 -13.67 2.77 60.59
N VAL A 776 -13.19 3.36 61.69
CA VAL A 776 -12.84 2.70 62.96
C VAL A 776 -14.10 2.54 63.81
N TYR A 777 -14.32 1.33 64.35
CA TYR A 777 -15.33 1.07 65.38
C TYR A 777 -14.67 1.11 66.77
N ASP A 778 -14.61 0.00 67.51
CA ASP A 778 -14.08 -0.01 68.89
C ASP A 778 -12.56 -0.26 68.97
N HIS A 779 -11.99 -0.85 67.92
CA HIS A 779 -10.56 -1.11 67.76
C HIS A 779 -10.15 -0.89 66.29
N ALA A 780 -8.87 -0.62 66.07
CA ALA A 780 -8.25 -0.70 64.75
C ALA A 780 -6.76 -1.04 64.88
N MET A 781 -6.22 -1.72 63.87
CA MET A 781 -4.81 -2.04 63.75
C MET A 781 -4.10 -0.96 62.93
N LEU A 782 -3.05 -0.38 63.50
CA LEU A 782 -2.14 0.52 62.80
C LEU A 782 -0.96 -0.30 62.27
N HIS A 783 -0.63 -0.14 60.99
CA HIS A 783 0.53 -0.77 60.37
C HIS A 783 1.52 0.29 59.86
N PHE A 784 2.81 0.08 60.11
CA PHE A 784 3.90 0.89 59.56
C PHE A 784 5.22 0.11 59.54
N ASN A 785 6.11 0.49 58.63
CA ASN A 785 7.44 -0.11 58.48
C ASN A 785 8.54 0.92 58.86
N LEU A 786 9.59 0.46 59.53
CA LEU A 786 10.75 1.25 59.94
C LEU A 786 12.02 0.71 59.26
N SER A 787 12.70 1.55 58.48
CA SER A 787 14.00 1.21 57.87
C SER A 787 15.16 1.05 58.87
N SER A 788 15.00 1.52 60.10
CA SER A 788 16.06 1.56 61.11
C SER A 788 15.48 1.67 62.53
N ASN A 789 16.22 1.19 63.52
CA ASN A 789 15.80 1.23 64.93
C ASN A 789 15.58 2.67 65.40
N ALA A 790 14.34 3.02 65.73
CA ALA A 790 13.92 4.40 66.00
C ALA A 790 13.15 4.52 67.33
N SER A 791 13.15 5.73 67.90
CA SER A 791 12.10 6.12 68.85
C SER A 791 10.86 6.53 68.06
N VAL A 792 9.75 5.86 68.34
CA VAL A 792 8.46 6.06 67.67
C VAL A 792 7.43 6.55 68.68
N GLN A 793 6.71 7.61 68.31
CA GLN A 793 5.53 8.08 69.04
C GLN A 793 4.36 8.16 68.06
N VAL A 794 3.23 7.56 68.43
CA VAL A 794 1.99 7.55 67.65
C VAL A 794 0.87 8.18 68.48
N ASN A 795 0.28 9.24 67.95
CA ASN A 795 -0.66 10.11 68.66
C ASN A 795 -1.92 10.36 67.82
N ALA A 796 -3.11 10.34 68.43
CA ALA A 796 -4.33 10.78 67.77
C ALA A 796 -4.72 12.20 68.16
N TYR A 797 -5.28 12.95 67.21
CA TYR A 797 -5.70 14.34 67.33
C TYR A 797 -7.12 14.54 66.78
N ASP A 798 -7.87 15.47 67.35
CA ASP A 798 -9.14 15.92 66.76
C ASP A 798 -8.95 16.94 65.62
N VAL A 799 -10.04 17.31 64.94
CA VAL A 799 -10.05 18.31 63.86
C VAL A 799 -9.62 19.72 64.30
N MET A 800 -9.45 19.98 65.61
CA MET A 800 -8.91 21.23 66.16
C MET A 800 -7.42 21.12 66.51
N GLY A 801 -6.75 20.02 66.13
CA GLY A 801 -5.34 19.77 66.42
C GLY A 801 -5.05 19.45 67.89
N ARG A 802 -6.06 19.10 68.70
CA ARG A 802 -5.86 18.73 70.11
C ARG A 802 -5.57 17.24 70.21
N LYS A 803 -4.45 16.88 70.87
CA LYS A 803 -4.11 15.48 71.14
C LYS A 803 -5.16 14.86 72.05
N ILE A 804 -5.82 13.81 71.57
CA ILE A 804 -6.86 13.06 72.28
C ILE A 804 -6.34 11.73 72.86
N ASN A 805 -5.26 11.17 72.29
CA ASN A 805 -4.73 9.87 72.69
C ASN A 805 -3.23 9.76 72.36
N GLU A 806 -2.48 9.04 73.19
CA GLU A 806 -1.14 8.52 72.84
C GLU A 806 -1.32 7.01 72.64
N ILE A 807 -1.21 6.56 71.39
CA ILE A 807 -1.45 5.17 70.97
C ILE A 807 -0.20 4.34 71.30
N TYR A 808 0.98 4.90 71.04
CA TYR A 808 2.26 4.27 71.34
C TYR A 808 3.35 5.32 71.59
N ASN A 809 4.32 4.98 72.45
CA ASN A 809 5.51 5.79 72.70
C ASN A 809 6.64 4.88 73.21
N GLY A 810 7.70 4.69 72.41
CA GLY A 810 8.73 3.71 72.73
C GLY A 810 9.89 3.68 71.75
N LYS A 811 10.69 2.60 71.82
CA LYS A 811 11.74 2.28 70.84
C LYS A 811 11.36 1.00 70.11
N ILE A 812 11.40 1.05 68.79
CA ILE A 812 11.04 -0.05 67.90
C ILE A 812 12.25 -0.35 67.00
N MET A 813 12.44 -1.61 66.63
CA MET A 813 13.51 -2.04 65.73
C MET A 813 13.13 -1.81 64.26
N ALA A 814 14.06 -2.04 63.33
CA ALA A 814 13.72 -2.06 61.90
C ALA A 814 12.77 -3.22 61.55
N GLY A 815 11.93 -3.02 60.53
CA GLY A 815 10.91 -3.96 60.06
C GLY A 815 9.48 -3.44 60.14
N GLU A 816 8.52 -4.32 59.90
CA GLU A 816 7.08 -4.05 59.98
C GLU A 816 6.53 -4.18 61.40
N HIS A 817 5.61 -3.29 61.77
CA HIS A 817 5.01 -3.22 63.09
C HIS A 817 3.52 -2.97 63.05
N TRP A 818 2.80 -3.80 63.82
CA TRP A 818 1.36 -3.78 63.98
C TRP A 818 1.02 -3.37 65.41
N ILE A 819 0.25 -2.29 65.58
CA ILE A 819 -0.14 -1.75 66.89
C ILE A 819 -1.66 -1.65 66.97
N GLU A 820 -2.25 -2.29 67.98
CA GLU A 820 -3.69 -2.20 68.24
C GLU A 820 -4.03 -0.86 68.93
N TRP A 821 -5.06 -0.18 68.42
CA TRP A 821 -5.61 1.03 69.02
C TRP A 821 -7.04 0.81 69.53
N PRO A 822 -7.27 0.75 70.85
CA PRO A 822 -8.61 0.68 71.43
C PRO A 822 -9.30 2.05 71.35
N ALA A 823 -10.05 2.27 70.27
CA ALA A 823 -10.68 3.54 69.90
C ALA A 823 -12.12 3.71 70.43
N GLY A 824 -12.74 2.68 71.03
CA GLY A 824 -14.17 2.69 71.44
C GLY A 824 -14.60 3.78 72.43
N ASN A 825 -13.65 4.43 73.14
CA ASN A 825 -13.93 5.59 74.00
C ASN A 825 -14.00 6.93 73.23
N LEU A 826 -13.77 6.94 71.92
CA LEU A 826 -13.87 8.12 71.06
C LEU A 826 -15.29 8.28 70.51
N LYS A 827 -15.71 9.53 70.31
CA LYS A 827 -17.00 9.85 69.68
C LYS A 827 -16.90 9.71 68.17
N SER A 828 -17.99 9.35 67.50
CA SER A 828 -18.08 9.36 66.04
C SER A 828 -17.65 10.71 65.46
N GLY A 829 -16.78 10.70 64.45
CA GLY A 829 -16.16 11.92 63.92
C GLY A 829 -14.83 11.67 63.18
N VAL A 830 -14.24 12.75 62.66
CA VAL A 830 -12.92 12.70 61.99
C VAL A 830 -11.81 12.95 63.00
N TYR A 831 -10.75 12.16 62.90
CA TYR A 831 -9.51 12.31 63.68
C TYR A 831 -8.28 12.18 62.77
N TYR A 832 -7.12 12.60 63.27
CA TYR A 832 -5.84 12.46 62.59
C TYR A 832 -4.88 11.68 63.48
N VAL A 833 -4.31 10.59 62.97
CA VAL A 833 -3.25 9.84 63.63
C VAL A 833 -1.91 10.30 63.07
N VAL A 834 -1.00 10.73 63.94
CA VAL A 834 0.36 11.16 63.60
C VAL A 834 1.35 10.15 64.16
N LEU A 835 2.15 9.55 63.29
CA LEU A 835 3.32 8.76 63.65
C LEU A 835 4.57 9.62 63.43
N ASN A 836 5.41 9.74 64.48
CA ASN A 836 6.72 10.37 64.40
C ASN A 836 7.80 9.32 64.66
N ALA A 837 8.76 9.16 63.74
CA ALA A 837 9.87 8.22 63.83
C ALA A 837 11.20 8.96 63.61
N GLY A 838 11.81 9.44 64.69
CA GLY A 838 13.06 10.20 64.63
C GLY A 838 12.91 11.58 63.95
N LYS A 839 13.10 11.65 62.63
CA LYS A 839 12.96 12.87 61.82
C LYS A 839 11.81 12.85 60.80
N SER A 840 11.26 11.67 60.47
CA SER A 840 10.09 11.55 59.61
C SER A 840 8.81 11.56 60.45
N GLY A 841 7.77 12.19 59.89
CA GLY A 841 6.45 12.27 60.49
C GLY A 841 5.38 12.04 59.43
N ASN A 842 4.45 11.13 59.69
CA ASN A 842 3.37 10.74 58.78
C ASN A 842 2.01 10.99 59.46
N VAL A 843 1.04 11.48 58.68
CA VAL A 843 -0.29 11.87 59.19
C VAL A 843 -1.39 11.17 58.39
N LEU A 844 -2.21 10.38 59.07
CA LEU A 844 -3.32 9.64 58.48
C LEU A 844 -4.66 10.17 58.99
N LYS A 845 -5.58 10.47 58.07
CA LYS A 845 -6.96 10.86 58.39
C LYS A 845 -7.81 9.60 58.64
N ILE A 846 -8.50 9.54 59.77
CA ILE A 846 -9.34 8.41 60.16
C ILE A 846 -10.76 8.90 60.48
N ILE A 847 -11.75 8.02 60.26
CA ILE A 847 -13.15 8.26 60.59
C ILE A 847 -13.53 7.29 61.71
N LYS A 848 -13.92 7.78 62.89
CA LYS A 848 -14.63 6.97 63.90
C LYS A 848 -16.11 6.96 63.54
N GLN A 849 -16.74 5.79 63.49
CA GLN A 849 -18.20 5.64 63.50
C GLN A 849 -18.68 5.27 64.90
#